data_AF-A0AAZ1XT33-F1
#
_entry.id   AF-A0AAZ1XT33-F1
#
_cell.length_a   1.000
_cell.length_b   1.000
_cell.length_c   1.000
_cell.angle_alpha   90.00
_cell.angle_beta   90.00
_cell.angle_gamma   90.00
#
_symmetry.space_group_name_H-M   'P 1'
#
loop_
_entity.id
_entity.type
_entity.pdbx_description
1 polymer ?
#
loop_
_entity_poly.entity_id
_entity_poly.type
_entity_poly.pdbx_seq_one_letter_code
_entity_poly.pdbx_strand_id
1 'polypeptide(L)'
;MDVTYLQGPSPCHRYQQKLKSKAQKISERSWTQSKAVLFNKETSLSYSSLVLDTQGQASASKIKKSKIKKSRKVRTKKLKAHIPEDKQETSPSELLKTYERKILLVGKPGIGKTAVVHQMLKLWSEKDNKDIDYMFYFDMRETPNITEVHKLKDLLFCKFSEPDEGKDKVLEDLKNNADSVTIIFDGVADVPSSSTQSVVLELIQKTLLPEAKIIITCRPEVESADFLLDWDCLRVEVKGFSEQGIREYLSKNLSEEHFSKVLCNLELFSLCHVPMYALMVVACFSFEGTVFCPHPCTVTEIYLNILHFCNQRNVGKTSENEAVQCNAILSLAEAAFYATKGKNVNLTSLTQIDRCANLGFMNKLLIQAGPVQKKPLCAFLHYTIQEVFAALWLLKDPERIRSVVQQCLTDDIKHMKHLVPFLCGLLNEKNMDLLQFLFTSQHLRETSGWFFKHLVTTFVDCSDTEDCEIDLLFLCQCLYESQSAEACVYLLDKLDYSLDLSGETLNPQQCYAVSYIISQSKERKIQLNLEDTTVSKQGVRPLLGCLSKLQRTDFLSWQLWTICLLSEVEVDYISLLCFAENQLHLSVNSQTQLYDRAGKVLQKSAEKVKVCLHWDHRSSVYQSVSKFLLLCLPNIHSLSFFQSSKNLSDQNKFLMNLIIGAAEREQQTGEKILQLLSSVCRYKNSPLTEKWCDFLMDLYSYETKTGLSVLPSLQSVFQSAPAVWSINLSERKTSILLEVLRLQPEKKQVELTGCSHEESEVRSFLQCLPYISQLSVDTKTSDEDRTKFFVNLFCAAAEREQQTGEKILELLSSVCTYQTFPFNERCKDDDDDHDMKKRQCDLLLDLYSKVKDCEAKTGLSVLPSLQSVFQSAPAVWFINLSERKTSILLEVLKLQPEKKQVELTQYTHKKSKIRSFLQCLPYISQLSVYFEDPDEEIRFFVNLFCAAAEREQQTGETILELLSSVCTYQTFPVNEKDMDDDNDDDDDDMKKRQCDHLLDLYSKVKDCETKTGLSVLPSLQSVFQSAPAVWSINLSERTTSILLEVLKLQPEKKQVELTQYTHKKSKIRSFLQCLPYISQLSVDSLGPRLHEAVRFFVNLFCAAAEREQQTGEKILELLSSVCTYQTFPYGNINLSDYGKKCQSDFLLDLYSKVKDCEAKTGLSVLPSLQSVFQSAPAVWFINLSERTTSILLEVLKLQPEKKQVELTQYTHKKSKIRSFLQCLPYISQLR
;
A
#
# COMPACT_ATOMS: atom_id res chain seq x y z
N MET A 1 -58.43 38.53 -46.55
CA MET A 1 -58.62 38.82 -45.12
C MET A 1 -58.59 37.49 -44.39
N ASP A 2 -57.44 37.11 -43.83
CA ASP A 2 -57.39 36.06 -42.81
C ASP A 2 -56.94 36.76 -41.52
N VAL A 3 -57.91 37.05 -40.66
CA VAL A 3 -57.70 37.64 -39.35
C VAL A 3 -57.25 36.52 -38.43
N THR A 4 -55.93 36.34 -38.29
CA THR A 4 -55.36 35.56 -37.20
C THR A 4 -55.72 36.26 -35.89
N TYR A 5 -56.66 35.70 -35.13
CA TYR A 5 -56.98 36.13 -33.78
C TYR A 5 -55.73 36.00 -32.90
N LEU A 6 -55.01 37.10 -32.68
CA LEU A 6 -53.96 37.19 -31.68
C LEU A 6 -54.62 37.17 -30.29
N GLN A 7 -54.35 36.13 -29.49
CA GLN A 7 -54.77 36.10 -28.09
C GLN A 7 -53.83 37.00 -27.25
N GLY A 8 -54.40 37.87 -26.41
CA GLY A 8 -53.69 38.71 -25.45
C GLY A 8 -53.58 40.21 -25.79
N PRO A 9 -53.06 41.06 -24.88
CA PRO A 9 -53.09 42.52 -25.03
C PRO A 9 -52.15 43.02 -26.14
N SER A 10 -52.60 43.95 -26.99
CA SER A 10 -51.77 44.54 -28.07
C SER A 10 -50.39 45.08 -27.63
N PRO A 11 -50.23 45.72 -26.44
CA PRO A 11 -48.91 46.14 -25.95
C PRO A 11 -47.92 44.98 -25.72
N CYS A 12 -48.42 43.80 -25.36
CA CYS A 12 -47.62 42.60 -25.09
C CYS A 12 -47.04 42.00 -26.38
N HIS A 13 -47.86 41.90 -27.44
CA HIS A 13 -47.44 41.49 -28.78
C HIS A 13 -46.38 42.41 -29.38
N ARG A 14 -46.54 43.74 -29.23
CA ARG A 14 -45.53 44.72 -29.67
C ARG A 14 -44.22 44.55 -28.90
N TYR A 15 -44.29 44.31 -27.59
CA TYR A 15 -43.11 44.09 -26.78
C TYR A 15 -42.39 42.80 -27.13
N GLN A 16 -43.11 41.70 -27.39
CA GLN A 16 -42.54 40.44 -27.90
C GLN A 16 -41.77 40.67 -29.21
N GLN A 17 -42.33 41.41 -30.18
CA GLN A 17 -41.61 41.76 -31.42
C GLN A 17 -40.31 42.52 -31.16
N LYS A 18 -40.34 43.47 -30.23
CA LYS A 18 -39.17 44.24 -29.82
C LYS A 18 -38.08 43.34 -29.22
N LEU A 19 -38.46 42.40 -28.34
CA LEU A 19 -37.55 41.42 -27.75
C LEU A 19 -36.99 40.47 -28.82
N LYS A 20 -37.80 39.98 -29.78
CA LYS A 20 -37.34 39.14 -30.90
C LYS A 20 -36.34 39.86 -31.80
N SER A 21 -36.60 41.11 -32.18
CA SER A 21 -35.65 41.94 -32.94
C SER A 21 -34.33 42.14 -32.18
N LYS A 22 -34.41 42.34 -30.86
CA LYS A 22 -33.21 42.45 -30.01
C LYS A 22 -32.44 41.13 -29.94
N ALA A 23 -33.12 39.99 -29.82
CA ALA A 23 -32.50 38.66 -29.81
C ALA A 23 -31.76 38.35 -31.13
N GLN A 24 -32.35 38.71 -32.29
CA GLN A 24 -31.69 38.61 -33.60
C GLN A 24 -30.39 39.42 -33.65
N LYS A 25 -30.45 40.70 -33.23
CA LYS A 25 -29.27 41.58 -33.17
C LYS A 25 -28.17 41.05 -32.25
N ILE A 26 -28.52 40.46 -31.11
CA ILE A 26 -27.56 39.86 -30.17
C ILE A 26 -26.84 38.68 -30.83
N SER A 27 -27.61 37.76 -31.42
CA SER A 27 -27.06 36.60 -32.14
C SER A 27 -26.13 37.05 -33.29
N GLU A 28 -26.59 37.91 -34.19
CA GLU A 28 -25.82 38.37 -35.36
C GLU A 28 -24.54 39.14 -34.99
N ARG A 29 -24.60 39.98 -33.95
CA ARG A 29 -23.45 40.74 -33.47
C ARG A 29 -22.35 39.83 -32.95
N SER A 30 -22.70 38.78 -32.21
CA SER A 30 -21.71 37.82 -31.70
C SER A 30 -20.93 37.16 -32.84
N TRP A 31 -21.62 36.67 -33.87
CA TRP A 31 -20.99 36.08 -35.04
C TRP A 31 -20.11 37.07 -35.82
N THR A 32 -20.54 38.33 -35.93
CA THR A 32 -19.80 39.38 -36.64
C THR A 32 -18.54 39.82 -35.89
N GLN A 33 -18.59 39.86 -34.56
CA GLN A 33 -17.42 40.16 -33.73
C GLN A 33 -16.39 39.03 -33.79
N SER A 34 -16.81 37.76 -33.75
CA SER A 34 -15.89 36.62 -33.92
C SER A 34 -15.22 36.60 -35.30
N LYS A 35 -15.92 37.05 -36.36
CA LYS A 35 -15.36 37.18 -37.73
C LYS A 35 -14.25 38.23 -37.82
N ALA A 36 -14.49 39.44 -37.30
CA ALA A 36 -13.62 40.60 -37.48
C ALA A 36 -12.25 40.46 -36.82
N VAL A 37 -12.14 39.60 -35.81
CA VAL A 37 -10.95 39.45 -34.98
C VAL A 37 -9.92 38.50 -35.61
N LEU A 38 -10.35 37.39 -36.20
CA LEU A 38 -9.44 36.31 -36.63
C LEU A 38 -9.37 36.08 -38.14
N PHE A 39 -10.40 36.48 -38.91
CA PHE A 39 -10.45 36.20 -40.36
C PHE A 39 -10.43 37.48 -41.21
N ASN A 40 -9.63 37.48 -42.28
CA ASN A 40 -9.66 38.50 -43.34
C ASN A 40 -10.65 38.16 -44.49
N LYS A 41 -11.39 37.04 -44.40
CA LYS A 41 -12.29 36.55 -45.49
C LYS A 41 -13.78 36.69 -45.15
N GLU A 42 -14.58 36.98 -46.18
CA GLU A 42 -16.04 37.08 -46.18
C GLU A 42 -16.77 35.72 -46.06
N THR A 43 -16.33 34.79 -45.22
CA THR A 43 -17.07 33.54 -44.98
C THR A 43 -18.03 33.71 -43.80
N SER A 44 -19.30 33.36 -44.00
CA SER A 44 -20.30 33.42 -42.95
C SER A 44 -20.07 32.30 -41.92
N LEU A 45 -19.48 32.62 -40.76
CA LEU A 45 -19.54 31.76 -39.57
C LEU A 45 -21.02 31.42 -39.28
N SER A 46 -21.32 30.13 -39.22
CA SER A 46 -22.62 29.56 -38.89
C SER A 46 -22.47 28.65 -37.68
N TYR A 47 -23.54 28.46 -36.91
CA TYR A 47 -23.56 27.46 -35.84
C TYR A 47 -23.26 26.06 -36.42
N SER A 48 -22.30 25.38 -35.83
CA SER A 48 -22.02 23.95 -36.05
C SER A 48 -22.56 23.17 -34.85
N SER A 49 -23.15 21.99 -35.08
CA SER A 49 -23.79 21.22 -34.01
C SER A 49 -22.79 20.88 -32.89
N LEU A 50 -23.25 20.96 -31.65
CA LEU A 50 -22.49 20.61 -30.46
C LEU A 50 -23.19 19.47 -29.74
N VAL A 51 -22.43 18.52 -29.24
CA VAL A 51 -23.00 17.40 -28.48
C VAL A 51 -23.45 17.90 -27.10
N LEU A 52 -24.75 17.75 -26.83
CA LEU A 52 -25.38 18.08 -25.55
C LEU A 52 -25.81 16.78 -24.87
N ASP A 53 -25.23 16.49 -23.71
CA ASP A 53 -25.49 15.26 -22.97
C ASP A 53 -26.39 15.53 -21.75
N THR A 54 -27.58 14.93 -21.76
CA THR A 54 -28.51 14.90 -20.63
C THR A 54 -28.29 13.61 -19.85
N GLN A 55 -27.75 13.68 -18.63
CA GLN A 55 -27.66 12.49 -17.79
C GLN A 55 -29.08 12.00 -17.46
N GLY A 56 -29.43 10.78 -17.90
CA GLY A 56 -30.73 10.18 -17.59
C GLY A 56 -30.96 10.07 -16.08
N GLN A 57 -32.18 10.40 -15.64
CA GLN A 57 -32.64 10.23 -14.27
C GLN A 57 -32.24 8.83 -13.74
N ALA A 58 -31.29 8.77 -12.81
CA ALA A 58 -31.16 7.60 -11.97
C ALA A 58 -32.47 7.48 -11.17
N SER A 59 -33.27 6.47 -11.48
CA SER A 59 -34.51 6.15 -10.78
C SER A 59 -34.30 6.21 -9.27
N ALA A 60 -35.06 7.06 -8.59
CA ALA A 60 -35.11 7.12 -7.14
C ALA A 60 -35.66 5.81 -6.56
N SER A 61 -34.82 4.80 -6.44
CA SER A 61 -35.09 3.61 -5.64
C SER A 61 -34.30 3.70 -4.34
N LYS A 62 -35.05 3.58 -3.25
CA LYS A 62 -34.63 3.72 -1.85
C LYS A 62 -33.31 2.99 -1.55
N ILE A 63 -32.21 3.73 -1.48
CA ILE A 63 -30.97 3.23 -0.85
C ILE A 63 -31.20 3.26 0.67
N LYS A 64 -31.60 2.11 1.22
CA LYS A 64 -31.47 1.84 2.66
C LYS A 64 -29.97 1.97 3.00
N LYS A 65 -29.65 2.88 3.92
CA LYS A 65 -28.34 2.98 4.57
C LYS A 65 -28.06 1.68 5.33
N SER A 66 -27.41 0.71 4.69
CA SER A 66 -26.74 -0.39 5.38
C SER A 66 -25.30 0.03 5.66
N LYS A 67 -24.94 0.06 6.94
CA LYS A 67 -23.58 0.28 7.44
C LYS A 67 -22.62 -0.73 6.78
N ILE A 68 -21.82 -0.25 5.84
CA ILE A 68 -20.61 -0.91 5.35
C ILE A 68 -19.47 0.10 5.57
N LYS A 69 -18.31 -0.45 5.99
CA LYS A 69 -17.12 0.21 6.52
C LYS A 69 -16.75 1.54 5.83
N LYS A 70 -16.24 2.48 6.65
CA LYS A 70 -15.61 3.74 6.23
C LYS A 70 -14.53 3.46 5.15
N SER A 71 -14.86 3.69 3.88
CA SER A 71 -13.88 3.92 2.82
C SER A 71 -14.55 4.62 1.63
N ARG A 72 -13.90 5.70 1.18
CA ARG A 72 -14.17 6.54 -0.01
C ARG A 72 -15.59 7.10 -0.17
N LYS A 73 -15.75 8.39 0.14
CA LYS A 73 -16.87 9.23 -0.34
C LYS A 73 -16.93 9.10 -1.87
N VAL A 74 -18.11 8.81 -2.41
CA VAL A 74 -18.36 8.75 -3.86
C VAL A 74 -17.97 10.08 -4.48
N ARG A 75 -16.91 10.07 -5.29
CA ARG A 75 -16.41 11.23 -6.06
C ARG A 75 -17.52 11.73 -6.98
N THR A 76 -17.83 13.03 -6.94
CA THR A 76 -18.60 13.68 -8.02
C THR A 76 -17.76 13.60 -9.29
N LYS A 77 -18.38 13.13 -10.39
CA LYS A 77 -17.72 12.91 -11.69
C LYS A 77 -17.05 14.20 -12.19
N LYS A 78 -15.74 14.35 -11.99
CA LYS A 78 -14.93 15.39 -12.64
C LYS A 78 -15.01 15.22 -14.17
N LEU A 79 -15.30 16.30 -14.88
CA LEU A 79 -15.64 16.33 -16.31
C LEU A 79 -14.44 16.07 -17.23
N LYS A 80 -14.57 15.06 -18.09
CA LYS A 80 -13.48 14.50 -18.90
C LYS A 80 -13.65 14.83 -20.38
N ALA A 81 -12.61 15.45 -20.97
CA ALA A 81 -12.57 15.94 -22.35
C ALA A 81 -12.27 14.83 -23.35
N HIS A 82 -13.26 13.98 -23.64
CA HIS A 82 -13.22 13.07 -24.78
C HIS A 82 -13.85 13.79 -25.98
N ILE A 83 -13.43 13.47 -27.22
CA ILE A 83 -14.24 13.84 -28.38
C ILE A 83 -15.59 13.14 -28.17
N PRO A 84 -16.70 13.89 -28.03
CA PRO A 84 -17.98 13.30 -27.71
C PRO A 84 -18.46 12.39 -28.85
N GLU A 85 -19.02 11.24 -28.46
CA GLU A 85 -19.72 10.37 -29.40
C GLU A 85 -21.05 10.99 -29.78
N ASP A 86 -21.38 10.92 -31.06
CA ASP A 86 -22.66 11.35 -31.60
C ASP A 86 -23.74 10.31 -31.21
N LYS A 87 -24.42 10.55 -30.08
CA LYS A 87 -25.54 9.75 -29.57
C LYS A 87 -26.79 10.61 -29.59
N GLN A 88 -27.97 10.01 -29.87
CA GLN A 88 -29.29 10.66 -30.03
C GLN A 88 -29.33 12.06 -29.36
N GLU A 89 -29.11 13.09 -30.19
CA GLU A 89 -28.69 14.41 -29.72
C GLU A 89 -29.86 15.17 -29.10
N THR A 90 -29.68 15.67 -27.87
CA THR A 90 -30.52 16.76 -27.37
C THR A 90 -30.14 18.03 -28.12
N SER A 91 -31.07 18.68 -28.82
CA SER A 91 -30.77 19.91 -29.59
C SER A 91 -31.13 21.19 -28.83
N PRO A 92 -30.56 22.37 -29.17
CA PRO A 92 -31.00 23.65 -28.60
C PRO A 92 -32.51 23.90 -28.80
N SER A 93 -33.09 23.35 -29.88
CA SER A 93 -34.51 23.46 -30.17
C SER A 93 -35.37 22.59 -29.24
N GLU A 94 -34.85 21.44 -28.81
CA GLU A 94 -35.52 20.54 -27.87
C GLU A 94 -35.47 21.10 -26.46
N LEU A 95 -34.32 21.63 -26.00
CA LEU A 95 -34.20 22.30 -24.70
C LEU A 95 -35.20 23.45 -24.51
N LEU A 96 -35.46 24.21 -25.58
CA LEU A 96 -36.51 25.25 -25.57
C LEU A 96 -37.92 24.65 -25.43
N LYS A 97 -38.18 23.47 -26.00
CA LYS A 97 -39.48 22.77 -25.97
C LYS A 97 -39.68 21.87 -24.74
N THR A 98 -38.62 21.53 -24.00
CA THR A 98 -38.71 20.67 -22.81
C THR A 98 -39.63 21.27 -21.75
N TYR A 99 -40.34 20.42 -21.01
CA TYR A 99 -41.21 20.83 -19.88
C TYR A 99 -40.42 21.32 -18.66
N GLU A 100 -39.13 20.97 -18.57
CA GLU A 100 -38.22 21.36 -17.49
C GLU A 100 -38.04 22.88 -17.42
N ARG A 101 -38.33 23.46 -16.25
CA ARG A 101 -38.32 24.92 -16.00
C ARG A 101 -36.98 25.43 -15.48
N LYS A 102 -36.04 24.53 -15.22
CA LYS A 102 -34.74 24.78 -14.61
C LYS A 102 -33.72 24.01 -15.43
N ILE A 103 -32.91 24.72 -16.22
CA ILE A 103 -31.90 24.09 -17.09
C ILE A 103 -30.53 24.65 -16.73
N LEU A 104 -29.58 23.75 -16.45
CA LEU A 104 -28.20 24.10 -16.14
C LEU A 104 -27.28 23.58 -17.25
N LEU A 105 -26.73 24.50 -18.04
CA LEU A 105 -25.75 24.21 -19.09
C LEU A 105 -24.34 24.30 -18.52
N VAL A 106 -23.71 23.13 -18.32
CA VAL A 106 -22.38 23.00 -17.72
C VAL A 106 -21.36 22.61 -18.78
N GLY A 107 -20.16 23.16 -18.71
CA GLY A 107 -19.07 22.76 -19.61
C GLY A 107 -17.82 23.61 -19.45
N LYS A 108 -16.70 23.11 -20.00
CA LYS A 108 -15.39 23.78 -19.90
C LYS A 108 -15.36 25.16 -20.59
N PRO A 109 -14.40 26.03 -20.28
CA PRO A 109 -14.16 27.24 -21.06
C PRO A 109 -14.00 26.91 -22.55
N GLY A 110 -14.62 27.70 -23.43
CA GLY A 110 -14.46 27.56 -24.89
C GLY A 110 -15.29 26.46 -25.55
N ILE A 111 -15.99 25.64 -24.77
CA ILE A 111 -16.71 24.45 -25.26
C ILE A 111 -18.00 24.77 -26.05
N GLY A 112 -18.46 26.02 -26.04
CA GLY A 112 -19.60 26.47 -26.84
C GLY A 112 -20.92 26.74 -26.09
N LYS A 113 -20.92 26.85 -24.76
CA LYS A 113 -22.13 27.17 -23.96
C LYS A 113 -22.88 28.42 -24.45
N THR A 114 -22.17 29.54 -24.61
CA THR A 114 -22.76 30.79 -25.13
C THR A 114 -23.26 30.64 -26.57
N ALA A 115 -22.60 29.82 -27.39
CA ALA A 115 -23.05 29.53 -28.76
C ALA A 115 -24.38 28.75 -28.78
N VAL A 116 -24.57 27.82 -27.84
CA VAL A 116 -25.87 27.13 -27.63
C VAL A 116 -26.96 28.13 -27.27
N VAL A 117 -26.68 29.04 -26.32
CA VAL A 117 -27.63 30.08 -25.91
C VAL A 117 -27.97 31.02 -27.07
N HIS A 118 -26.99 31.48 -27.85
CA HIS A 118 -27.25 32.34 -29.00
C HIS A 118 -28.04 31.62 -30.09
N GLN A 119 -27.82 30.32 -30.26
CA GLN A 119 -28.64 29.49 -31.13
C GLN A 119 -30.08 29.37 -30.61
N MET A 120 -30.30 29.26 -29.30
CA MET A 120 -31.64 29.33 -28.69
C MET A 120 -32.32 30.69 -28.94
N LEU A 121 -31.59 31.80 -28.76
CA LEU A 121 -32.08 33.16 -29.05
C LEU A 121 -32.55 33.29 -30.50
N LYS A 122 -31.74 32.78 -31.44
CA LYS A 122 -32.06 32.77 -32.87
C LYS A 122 -33.34 31.97 -33.13
N LEU A 123 -33.39 30.71 -32.68
CA LEU A 123 -34.53 29.82 -32.90
C LEU A 123 -35.85 30.38 -32.34
N TRP A 124 -35.82 31.01 -31.16
CA TRP A 124 -37.00 31.66 -30.60
C TRP A 124 -37.42 32.91 -31.38
N SER A 125 -36.46 33.70 -31.86
CA SER A 125 -36.77 34.90 -32.64
C SER A 125 -37.41 34.59 -33.99
N GLU A 126 -37.13 33.40 -34.54
CA GLU A 126 -37.69 32.88 -35.79
C GLU A 126 -39.04 32.15 -35.59
N LYS A 127 -39.48 31.93 -34.33
CA LYS A 127 -40.76 31.29 -34.00
C LYS A 127 -41.96 32.18 -34.38
N ASP A 128 -43.06 31.57 -34.81
CA ASP A 128 -44.34 32.24 -35.07
C ASP A 128 -44.87 33.03 -33.85
N ASN A 129 -45.61 34.11 -34.10
CA ASN A 129 -46.14 35.04 -33.09
C ASN A 129 -47.57 34.71 -32.65
N LYS A 130 -47.99 33.43 -32.72
CA LYS A 130 -49.37 33.03 -32.39
C LYS A 130 -49.64 33.12 -30.88
N ASP A 131 -48.67 32.70 -30.07
CA ASP A 131 -48.73 32.75 -28.61
C ASP A 131 -47.78 33.84 -28.08
N ILE A 132 -48.19 34.55 -27.04
CA ILE A 132 -47.33 35.50 -26.34
C ILE A 132 -46.34 34.72 -25.48
N ASP A 133 -45.06 34.91 -25.74
CA ASP A 133 -43.95 34.42 -24.93
C ASP A 133 -42.84 35.48 -24.86
N TYR A 134 -42.05 35.44 -23.80
CA TYR A 134 -41.01 36.44 -23.56
C TYR A 134 -39.68 35.75 -23.28
N MET A 135 -38.61 36.21 -23.93
CA MET A 135 -37.26 35.76 -23.60
C MET A 135 -36.32 36.91 -23.27
N PHE A 136 -35.68 36.81 -22.12
CA PHE A 136 -34.70 37.77 -21.61
C PHE A 136 -33.33 37.12 -21.56
N TYR A 137 -32.32 37.80 -22.11
CA TYR A 137 -30.92 37.35 -22.09
C TYR A 137 -30.07 38.33 -21.31
N PHE A 138 -29.40 37.81 -20.29
CA PHE A 138 -28.46 38.56 -19.48
C PHE A 138 -27.09 37.92 -19.59
N ASP A 139 -26.16 38.64 -20.22
CA ASP A 139 -24.75 38.30 -20.15
C ASP A 139 -24.19 38.79 -18.81
N MET A 140 -23.92 37.84 -17.92
CA MET A 140 -23.46 38.13 -16.56
C MET A 140 -22.05 38.72 -16.55
N ARG A 141 -21.31 38.62 -17.66
CA ARG A 141 -19.97 39.19 -17.83
C ARG A 141 -20.05 40.64 -18.30
N GLU A 142 -20.94 40.95 -19.25
CA GLU A 142 -21.02 42.28 -19.87
C GLU A 142 -21.88 43.29 -19.10
N THR A 143 -22.72 42.82 -18.17
CA THR A 143 -23.70 43.65 -17.46
C THR A 143 -23.26 43.95 -16.02
N PRO A 144 -22.42 44.98 -15.77
CA PRO A 144 -21.95 45.29 -14.42
C PRO A 144 -23.13 45.60 -13.48
N ASN A 145 -23.00 45.10 -12.25
CA ASN A 145 -23.95 45.31 -11.15
C ASN A 145 -25.35 44.75 -11.41
N ILE A 146 -25.48 43.71 -12.25
CA ILE A 146 -26.75 43.02 -12.46
C ILE A 146 -27.24 42.29 -11.20
N THR A 147 -26.30 41.76 -10.41
CA THR A 147 -26.55 41.08 -9.13
C THR A 147 -26.92 42.06 -8.01
N GLU A 148 -26.70 43.36 -8.18
CA GLU A 148 -27.07 44.42 -7.22
C GLU A 148 -28.47 45.00 -7.50
N VAL A 149 -29.20 44.48 -8.50
CA VAL A 149 -30.56 44.93 -8.81
C VAL A 149 -31.55 44.30 -7.83
N HIS A 150 -32.39 45.14 -7.22
CA HIS A 150 -33.35 44.72 -6.19
C HIS A 150 -34.81 44.62 -6.66
N LYS A 151 -35.12 45.00 -7.91
CA LYS A 151 -36.49 44.99 -8.46
C LYS A 151 -36.55 44.33 -9.82
N LEU A 152 -37.58 43.51 -10.03
CA LEU A 152 -37.83 42.81 -11.30
C LEU A 152 -37.99 43.77 -12.49
N LYS A 153 -38.74 44.85 -12.29
CA LYS A 153 -38.97 45.88 -13.32
C LYS A 153 -37.65 46.50 -13.79
N ASP A 154 -36.74 46.76 -12.86
CA ASP A 154 -35.45 47.36 -13.16
C ASP A 154 -34.52 46.37 -13.88
N LEU A 155 -34.58 45.09 -13.54
CA LEU A 155 -33.84 44.04 -14.25
C LEU A 155 -34.34 43.89 -15.71
N LEU A 156 -35.65 43.70 -15.91
CA LEU A 156 -36.21 43.39 -17.22
C LEU A 156 -36.23 44.61 -18.16
N PHE A 157 -36.60 45.79 -17.65
CA PHE A 157 -36.83 46.97 -18.50
C PHE A 157 -35.63 47.91 -18.54
N CYS A 158 -35.02 48.20 -17.38
CA CYS A 158 -33.91 49.14 -17.33
C CYS A 158 -32.59 48.50 -17.76
N LYS A 159 -32.32 47.23 -17.38
CA LYS A 159 -31.08 46.53 -17.76
C LYS A 159 -31.17 45.81 -19.10
N PHE A 160 -32.33 45.31 -19.51
CA PHE A 160 -32.50 44.66 -20.82
C PHE A 160 -33.19 45.53 -21.84
N SER A 161 -34.53 45.61 -21.86
CA SER A 161 -35.27 46.36 -22.88
C SER A 161 -36.62 46.83 -22.37
N GLU A 162 -36.88 48.13 -22.42
CA GLU A 162 -38.14 48.71 -21.95
C GLU A 162 -39.27 48.60 -23.01
N PRO A 163 -40.54 48.34 -22.62
CA PRO A 163 -41.70 48.42 -23.51
C PRO A 163 -41.94 49.85 -24.00
N ASP A 164 -42.29 50.00 -25.29
CA ASP A 164 -42.60 51.32 -25.87
C ASP A 164 -43.89 51.93 -25.29
N GLU A 165 -44.87 51.09 -24.96
CA GLU A 165 -46.16 51.47 -24.39
C GLU A 165 -46.61 50.44 -23.33
N GLY A 166 -47.40 50.87 -22.35
CA GLY A 166 -48.06 49.94 -21.42
C GLY A 166 -47.15 49.18 -20.46
N LYS A 167 -46.09 49.81 -19.93
CA LYS A 167 -45.08 49.19 -19.04
C LYS A 167 -45.68 48.35 -17.90
N ASP A 168 -46.70 48.87 -17.22
CA ASP A 168 -47.31 48.17 -16.09
C ASP A 168 -48.20 47.01 -16.54
N LYS A 169 -48.88 47.12 -17.70
CA LYS A 169 -49.66 46.02 -18.31
C LYS A 169 -48.76 44.87 -18.76
N VAL A 170 -47.61 45.17 -19.35
CA VAL A 170 -46.61 44.16 -19.75
C VAL A 170 -46.01 43.49 -18.50
N LEU A 171 -45.72 44.25 -17.44
CA LEU A 171 -45.21 43.69 -16.19
C LEU A 171 -46.24 42.80 -15.48
N GLU A 172 -47.52 43.18 -15.53
CA GLU A 172 -48.63 42.37 -15.00
C GLU A 172 -48.81 41.08 -15.81
N ASP A 173 -48.75 41.15 -17.14
CA ASP A 173 -48.81 39.99 -18.03
C ASP A 173 -47.64 39.02 -17.79
N LEU A 174 -46.41 39.53 -17.65
CA LEU A 174 -45.22 38.74 -17.29
C LEU A 174 -45.37 37.99 -15.96
N LYS A 175 -46.08 38.56 -14.99
CA LYS A 175 -46.34 37.92 -13.69
C LYS A 175 -47.47 36.90 -13.75
N ASN A 176 -48.53 37.20 -14.50
CA ASN A 176 -49.70 36.34 -14.63
C ASN A 176 -49.44 35.12 -15.54
N ASN A 177 -48.62 35.30 -16.58
CA ASN A 177 -48.26 34.28 -17.56
C ASN A 177 -46.78 33.89 -17.43
N ALA A 178 -46.32 33.70 -16.19
CA ALA A 178 -44.90 33.45 -15.90
C ALA A 178 -44.36 32.19 -16.61
N ASP A 179 -45.20 31.20 -16.91
CA ASP A 179 -44.86 29.98 -17.64
C ASP A 179 -44.46 30.21 -19.11
N SER A 180 -44.83 31.36 -19.68
CA SER A 180 -44.41 31.83 -21.02
C SER A 180 -43.11 32.65 -21.01
N VAL A 181 -42.53 32.88 -19.83
CA VAL A 181 -41.31 33.68 -19.65
C VAL A 181 -40.09 32.77 -19.59
N THR A 182 -39.07 33.05 -20.39
CA THR A 182 -37.75 32.43 -20.33
C THR A 182 -36.69 33.46 -19.99
N ILE A 183 -35.88 33.20 -18.97
CA ILE A 183 -34.76 34.07 -18.56
C ILE A 183 -33.47 33.28 -18.64
N ILE A 184 -32.51 33.81 -19.38
CA ILE A 184 -31.20 33.21 -19.57
C ILE A 184 -30.14 34.05 -18.86
N PHE A 185 -29.43 33.44 -17.91
CA PHE A 185 -28.24 34.01 -17.28
C PHE A 185 -27.00 33.31 -17.86
N ASP A 186 -26.32 33.95 -18.81
CA ASP A 186 -25.14 33.40 -19.48
C ASP A 186 -23.85 33.81 -18.75
N GLY A 187 -23.01 32.83 -18.42
CA GLY A 187 -21.67 33.05 -17.85
C GLY A 187 -21.66 33.32 -16.35
N VAL A 188 -22.52 32.66 -15.58
CA VAL A 188 -22.57 32.80 -14.11
C VAL A 188 -21.27 32.26 -13.49
N ALA A 189 -20.54 33.12 -12.77
CA ALA A 189 -19.28 32.79 -12.11
C ALA A 189 -19.42 32.73 -10.58
N ASP A 190 -20.13 33.70 -10.00
CA ASP A 190 -20.46 33.76 -8.56
C ASP A 190 -21.70 34.64 -8.38
N VAL A 191 -22.52 34.35 -7.39
CA VAL A 191 -23.66 35.18 -6.98
C VAL A 191 -23.59 35.34 -5.45
N PRO A 192 -23.24 36.53 -4.93
CA PRO A 192 -22.95 36.70 -3.50
C PRO A 192 -24.16 36.34 -2.62
N SER A 193 -24.03 35.28 -1.83
CA SER A 193 -25.04 34.82 -0.87
C SER A 193 -25.27 35.79 0.29
N SER A 194 -24.35 36.75 0.51
CA SER A 194 -24.50 37.85 1.47
C SER A 194 -25.54 38.90 1.06
N SER A 195 -26.00 38.90 -0.19
CA SER A 195 -26.99 39.83 -0.71
C SER A 195 -28.40 39.23 -0.73
N THR A 196 -29.00 39.08 0.45
CA THR A 196 -30.37 38.53 0.65
C THR A 196 -31.51 39.31 -0.02
N GLN A 197 -31.20 40.32 -0.85
CA GLN A 197 -32.15 41.16 -1.58
C GLN A 197 -31.86 41.24 -3.10
N SER A 198 -31.05 40.33 -3.66
CA SER A 198 -30.79 40.31 -5.11
C SER A 198 -31.95 39.66 -5.88
N VAL A 199 -32.53 40.36 -6.85
CA VAL A 199 -33.62 39.84 -7.68
C VAL A 199 -33.18 38.64 -8.55
N VAL A 200 -31.88 38.56 -8.86
CA VAL A 200 -31.30 37.45 -9.63
C VAL A 200 -31.31 36.17 -8.79
N LEU A 201 -30.93 36.25 -7.50
CA LEU A 201 -31.03 35.12 -6.57
C LEU A 201 -32.48 34.67 -6.39
N GLU A 202 -33.42 35.61 -6.28
CA GLU A 202 -34.85 35.29 -6.15
C GLU A 202 -35.42 34.57 -7.39
N LEU A 203 -35.00 34.97 -8.59
CA LEU A 203 -35.37 34.29 -9.84
C LEU A 203 -34.74 32.90 -9.94
N ILE A 204 -33.48 32.75 -9.51
CA ILE A 204 -32.75 31.48 -9.46
C ILE A 204 -33.41 30.49 -8.50
N GLN A 205 -33.71 30.95 -7.28
CA GLN A 205 -34.38 30.16 -6.24
C GLN A 205 -35.88 29.97 -6.51
N LYS A 206 -36.42 30.57 -7.58
CA LYS A 206 -37.85 30.55 -7.94
C LYS A 206 -38.77 31.15 -6.87
N THR A 207 -38.25 31.99 -5.96
CA THR A 207 -39.10 32.78 -5.04
C THR A 207 -39.83 33.89 -5.79
N LEU A 208 -39.29 34.31 -6.93
CA LEU A 208 -39.89 35.24 -7.88
C LEU A 208 -40.08 34.55 -9.24
N LEU A 209 -41.26 34.72 -9.86
CA LEU A 209 -41.66 34.05 -11.12
C LEU A 209 -41.43 32.52 -11.11
N PRO A 210 -42.11 31.77 -10.24
CA PRO A 210 -41.84 30.34 -10.03
C PRO A 210 -41.98 29.49 -11.31
N GLU A 211 -42.93 29.84 -12.18
CA GLU A 211 -43.22 29.10 -13.42
C GLU A 211 -42.30 29.48 -14.61
N ALA A 212 -41.51 30.55 -14.50
CA ALA A 212 -40.64 31.01 -15.60
C ALA A 212 -39.51 30.03 -15.87
N LYS A 213 -39.19 29.75 -17.13
CA LYS A 213 -38.06 28.88 -17.48
C LYS A 213 -36.75 29.63 -17.25
N ILE A 214 -35.90 29.11 -16.36
CA ILE A 214 -34.58 29.68 -16.07
C ILE A 214 -33.50 28.79 -16.70
N ILE A 215 -32.65 29.39 -17.52
CA ILE A 215 -31.49 28.73 -18.12
C ILE A 215 -30.23 29.41 -17.60
N ILE A 216 -29.35 28.64 -16.96
CA ILE A 216 -28.04 29.12 -16.52
C ILE A 216 -26.96 28.45 -17.33
N THR A 217 -25.97 29.22 -17.77
CA THR A 217 -24.68 28.66 -18.17
C THR A 217 -23.63 28.94 -17.12
N CYS A 218 -22.90 27.92 -16.71
CA CYS A 218 -21.82 28.06 -15.74
C CYS A 218 -20.66 27.11 -16.07
N ARG A 219 -19.56 27.27 -15.33
CA ARG A 219 -18.47 26.31 -15.37
C ARG A 219 -18.69 25.20 -14.36
N PRO A 220 -18.04 24.05 -14.52
CA PRO A 220 -18.16 22.94 -13.59
C PRO A 220 -17.84 23.28 -12.13
N GLU A 221 -16.87 24.15 -11.91
CA GLU A 221 -16.42 24.53 -10.57
C GLU A 221 -17.47 25.37 -9.83
N VAL A 222 -18.41 25.97 -10.57
CA VAL A 222 -19.52 26.77 -10.05
C VAL A 222 -20.73 25.88 -9.74
N GLU A 223 -20.79 24.65 -10.26
CA GLU A 223 -21.90 23.71 -10.05
C GLU A 223 -22.13 23.39 -8.55
N SER A 224 -21.07 23.39 -7.76
CA SER A 224 -21.11 23.16 -6.31
C SER A 224 -21.27 24.43 -5.47
N ALA A 225 -21.51 25.59 -6.08
CA ALA A 225 -21.68 26.84 -5.36
C ALA A 225 -22.98 26.85 -4.55
N ASP A 226 -22.97 27.52 -3.39
CA ASP A 226 -24.08 27.50 -2.43
C ASP A 226 -25.45 27.90 -3.03
N PHE A 227 -25.46 28.82 -4.00
CA PHE A 227 -26.69 29.28 -4.64
C PHE A 227 -27.26 28.27 -5.67
N LEU A 228 -26.51 27.23 -6.04
CA LEU A 228 -26.93 26.11 -6.88
C LEU A 228 -27.14 24.81 -6.08
N LEU A 229 -26.75 24.76 -4.79
CA LEU A 229 -26.98 23.61 -3.93
C LEU A 229 -28.50 23.33 -3.84
N ASP A 230 -28.88 22.05 -4.01
CA ASP A 230 -30.28 21.58 -4.07
C ASP A 230 -31.13 22.14 -5.22
N TRP A 231 -30.51 22.70 -6.26
CA TRP A 231 -31.23 23.10 -7.48
C TRP A 231 -31.55 21.88 -8.36
N ASP A 232 -32.71 21.26 -8.11
CA ASP A 232 -33.27 20.21 -8.97
C ASP A 232 -33.53 20.75 -10.39
N CYS A 233 -32.60 20.46 -11.31
CA CYS A 233 -32.57 21.01 -12.65
C CYS A 233 -32.22 19.94 -13.69
N LEU A 234 -32.64 20.18 -14.93
CA LEU A 234 -32.13 19.45 -16.07
C LEU A 234 -30.69 19.89 -16.31
N ARG A 235 -29.76 19.07 -15.82
CA ARG A 235 -28.33 19.23 -16.07
C ARG A 235 -27.99 18.77 -17.48
N VAL A 236 -27.50 19.70 -18.29
CA VAL A 236 -27.07 19.47 -19.67
C VAL A 236 -25.58 19.77 -19.77
N GLU A 237 -24.80 18.77 -20.15
CA GLU A 237 -23.36 18.94 -20.34
C GLU A 237 -23.06 19.27 -21.81
N VAL A 238 -22.41 20.42 -22.04
CA VAL A 238 -21.93 20.82 -23.37
C VAL A 238 -20.54 20.21 -23.58
N LYS A 239 -20.45 19.22 -24.48
CA LYS A 239 -19.22 18.45 -24.71
C LYS A 239 -18.39 18.90 -25.92
N GLY A 240 -18.89 19.84 -26.71
CA GLY A 240 -18.19 20.39 -27.87
C GLY A 240 -18.54 19.68 -29.18
N PHE A 241 -17.64 19.73 -30.16
CA PHE A 241 -17.82 19.07 -31.46
C PHE A 241 -17.60 17.57 -31.36
N SER A 242 -18.49 16.79 -31.99
CA SER A 242 -18.21 15.38 -32.31
C SER A 242 -17.08 15.28 -33.33
N GLU A 243 -16.53 14.08 -33.55
CA GLU A 243 -15.51 13.89 -34.59
C GLU A 243 -16.00 14.37 -35.96
N GLN A 244 -17.26 14.07 -36.29
CA GLN A 244 -17.91 14.55 -37.50
C GLN A 244 -18.02 16.08 -37.52
N GLY A 245 -18.44 16.69 -36.40
CA GLY A 245 -18.51 18.14 -36.25
C GLY A 245 -17.16 18.83 -36.41
N ILE A 246 -16.07 18.23 -35.92
CA ILE A 246 -14.70 18.75 -36.12
C ILE A 246 -14.36 18.72 -37.61
N ARG A 247 -14.58 17.58 -38.28
CA ARG A 247 -14.27 17.42 -39.72
C ARG A 247 -15.03 18.44 -40.56
N GLU A 248 -16.33 18.60 -40.31
CA GLU A 248 -17.19 19.58 -41.00
C GLU A 248 -16.75 21.02 -40.75
N TYR A 249 -16.41 21.36 -39.51
CA TYR A 249 -15.94 22.69 -39.16
C TYR A 249 -14.60 23.00 -39.84
N LEU A 250 -13.63 22.07 -39.79
CA LEU A 250 -12.31 22.28 -40.38
C LEU A 250 -12.37 22.32 -41.91
N SER A 251 -13.09 21.39 -42.56
CA SER A 251 -13.21 21.36 -44.02
C SER A 251 -13.89 22.59 -44.60
N LYS A 252 -14.81 23.21 -43.83
CA LYS A 252 -15.48 24.45 -44.24
C LYS A 252 -14.57 25.67 -44.17
N ASN A 253 -13.55 25.66 -43.30
CA ASN A 253 -12.75 26.85 -43.00
C ASN A 253 -11.27 26.75 -43.38
N LEU A 254 -10.74 25.57 -43.69
CA LEU A 254 -9.37 25.33 -44.15
C LEU A 254 -9.31 24.90 -45.62
N SER A 255 -8.13 25.05 -46.23
CA SER A 255 -7.84 24.41 -47.52
C SER A 255 -7.66 22.88 -47.33
N GLU A 256 -7.85 22.08 -48.39
CA GLU A 256 -7.65 20.62 -48.34
C GLU A 256 -6.25 20.21 -47.87
N GLU A 257 -5.21 20.98 -48.24
CA GLU A 257 -3.84 20.74 -47.81
C GLU A 257 -3.68 20.94 -46.29
N HIS A 258 -4.19 22.06 -45.76
CA HIS A 258 -4.10 22.36 -44.33
C HIS A 258 -5.00 21.45 -43.50
N PHE A 259 -6.18 21.09 -44.01
CA PHE A 259 -7.07 20.12 -43.39
C PHE A 259 -6.38 18.75 -43.23
N SER A 260 -5.68 18.28 -44.28
CA SER A 260 -4.91 17.04 -44.23
C SER A 260 -3.78 17.09 -43.19
N LYS A 261 -3.07 18.22 -43.07
CA LYS A 261 -2.03 18.40 -42.04
C LYS A 261 -2.59 18.31 -40.62
N VAL A 262 -3.77 18.88 -40.37
CA VAL A 262 -4.47 18.78 -39.08
C VAL A 262 -4.93 17.35 -38.81
N LEU A 263 -5.46 16.64 -39.80
CA LEU A 263 -5.88 15.23 -39.65
C LEU A 263 -4.72 14.28 -39.34
N CYS A 264 -3.54 14.55 -39.90
CA CYS A 264 -2.33 13.77 -39.64
C CYS A 264 -1.72 14.03 -38.24
N ASN A 265 -2.16 15.07 -37.54
CA ASN A 265 -1.75 15.39 -36.17
C ASN A 265 -2.91 15.11 -35.21
N LEU A 266 -2.94 13.90 -34.66
CA LEU A 266 -4.03 13.41 -33.81
C LEU A 266 -4.21 14.26 -32.54
N GLU A 267 -3.12 14.80 -32.00
CA GLU A 267 -3.13 15.66 -30.81
C GLU A 267 -3.89 16.96 -31.11
N LEU A 268 -3.57 17.61 -32.23
CA LEU A 268 -4.17 18.86 -32.67
C LEU A 268 -5.61 18.66 -33.14
N PHE A 269 -5.90 17.55 -33.82
CA PHE A 269 -7.26 17.15 -34.16
C PHE A 269 -8.11 16.93 -32.90
N SER A 270 -7.57 16.26 -31.88
CA SER A 270 -8.30 16.02 -30.62
C SER A 270 -8.63 17.31 -29.87
N LEU A 271 -7.77 18.32 -29.93
CA LEU A 271 -8.02 19.64 -29.35
C LEU A 271 -9.22 20.35 -30.00
N CYS A 272 -9.44 20.13 -31.29
CA CYS A 272 -10.52 20.78 -32.04
C CYS A 272 -11.93 20.36 -31.58
N HIS A 273 -12.10 19.37 -30.70
CA HIS A 273 -13.41 19.10 -30.09
C HIS A 273 -13.92 20.31 -29.28
N VAL A 274 -13.02 21.15 -28.77
CA VAL A 274 -13.37 22.44 -28.18
C VAL A 274 -13.48 23.46 -29.32
N PRO A 275 -14.66 24.04 -29.59
CA PRO A 275 -14.85 24.96 -30.71
C PRO A 275 -13.88 26.15 -30.71
N MET A 276 -13.53 26.66 -29.53
CA MET A 276 -12.54 27.73 -29.41
C MET A 276 -11.15 27.30 -29.92
N TYR A 277 -10.70 26.08 -29.61
CA TYR A 277 -9.42 25.56 -30.11
C TYR A 277 -9.49 25.28 -31.61
N ALA A 278 -10.62 24.77 -32.12
CA ALA A 278 -10.80 24.61 -33.56
C ALA A 278 -10.70 25.96 -34.30
N LEU A 279 -11.35 27.01 -33.79
CA LEU A 279 -11.25 28.37 -34.31
C LEU A 279 -9.80 28.87 -34.32
N MET A 280 -9.08 28.64 -33.22
CA MET A 280 -7.67 28.99 -33.04
C MET A 280 -6.75 28.27 -34.04
N VAL A 281 -6.94 26.96 -34.21
CA VAL A 281 -6.24 26.15 -35.21
C VAL A 281 -6.48 26.70 -36.61
N VAL A 282 -7.75 26.94 -36.98
CA VAL A 282 -8.07 27.48 -38.30
C VAL A 282 -7.38 28.84 -38.52
N ALA A 283 -7.39 29.72 -37.51
CA ALA A 283 -6.69 30.99 -37.58
C ALA A 283 -5.19 30.80 -37.81
N CYS A 284 -4.52 29.90 -37.08
CA CYS A 284 -3.10 29.59 -37.25
C CYS A 284 -2.74 29.13 -38.68
N PHE A 285 -3.54 28.24 -39.28
CA PHE A 285 -3.28 27.70 -40.62
C PHE A 285 -3.69 28.65 -41.76
N SER A 286 -4.53 29.66 -41.50
CA SER A 286 -5.01 30.60 -42.53
C SER A 286 -3.99 31.68 -42.92
N PHE A 287 -2.84 31.77 -42.25
CA PHE A 287 -1.81 32.78 -42.50
C PHE A 287 -0.48 32.13 -42.88
N GLU A 288 -0.17 32.11 -44.18
CA GLU A 288 1.14 31.70 -44.71
C GLU A 288 2.02 32.95 -44.90
N GLY A 289 3.19 33.04 -44.22
CA GLY A 289 4.12 34.16 -44.46
C GLY A 289 5.39 34.28 -43.62
N THR A 290 5.54 33.70 -42.42
CA THR A 290 6.80 33.78 -41.65
C THR A 290 7.04 32.48 -40.86
N VAL A 291 8.26 32.30 -40.33
CA VAL A 291 8.80 31.12 -39.61
C VAL A 291 7.78 30.53 -38.62
N PHE A 292 6.95 29.62 -39.12
CA PHE A 292 5.85 29.01 -38.38
C PHE A 292 6.27 27.58 -38.04
N CYS A 293 6.09 27.18 -36.78
CA CYS A 293 6.29 25.79 -36.40
C CYS A 293 5.06 24.99 -36.88
N PRO A 294 5.16 24.10 -37.87
CA PRO A 294 3.99 23.54 -38.55
C PRO A 294 3.20 22.52 -37.72
N HIS A 295 3.60 22.25 -36.47
CA HIS A 295 3.02 21.20 -35.63
C HIS A 295 3.08 21.57 -34.13
N PRO A 296 2.24 22.50 -33.63
CA PRO A 296 2.16 22.72 -32.18
C PRO A 296 1.59 21.46 -31.50
N CYS A 297 2.30 20.96 -30.49
CA CYS A 297 2.00 19.73 -29.76
C CYS A 297 1.29 19.97 -28.42
N THR A 298 1.33 21.19 -27.88
CA THR A 298 0.72 21.55 -26.59
C THR A 298 -0.31 22.67 -26.72
N VAL A 299 -1.17 22.84 -25.71
CA VAL A 299 -2.20 23.89 -25.72
C VAL A 299 -1.52 25.26 -25.66
N THR A 300 -0.47 25.41 -24.83
CA THR A 300 0.23 26.68 -24.66
C THR A 300 0.90 27.15 -25.95
N GLU A 301 1.47 26.24 -26.74
CA GLU A 301 2.06 26.54 -28.05
C GLU A 301 1.04 27.15 -29.01
N ILE A 302 -0.19 26.64 -29.03
CA ILE A 302 -1.28 27.21 -29.86
C ILE A 302 -1.54 28.67 -29.45
N TYR A 303 -1.63 28.96 -28.15
CA TYR A 303 -1.84 30.33 -27.66
C TYR A 303 -0.67 31.26 -27.97
N LEU A 304 0.57 30.79 -27.83
CA LEU A 304 1.77 31.57 -28.15
C LEU A 304 1.85 31.91 -29.64
N ASN A 305 1.50 30.97 -30.51
CA ASN A 305 1.47 31.22 -31.95
C ASN A 305 0.45 32.30 -32.32
N ILE A 306 -0.73 32.32 -31.66
CA ILE A 306 -1.73 33.38 -31.86
C ILE A 306 -1.24 34.71 -31.28
N LEU A 307 -0.63 34.71 -30.09
CA LEU A 307 0.00 35.89 -29.48
C LEU A 307 0.98 36.54 -30.46
N HIS A 308 1.88 35.72 -31.00
CA HIS A 308 2.89 36.15 -31.96
C HIS A 308 2.25 36.68 -33.25
N PHE A 309 1.24 36.00 -33.78
CA PHE A 309 0.47 36.42 -34.95
C PHE A 309 -0.15 37.82 -34.78
N CYS A 310 -0.89 38.06 -33.70
CA CYS A 310 -1.52 39.36 -33.46
C CYS A 310 -0.49 40.47 -33.23
N ASN A 311 0.67 40.13 -32.65
CA ASN A 311 1.77 41.05 -32.48
C ASN A 311 2.34 41.49 -33.84
N GLN A 312 2.64 40.54 -34.73
CA GLN A 312 3.15 40.82 -36.10
C GLN A 312 2.17 41.68 -36.92
N ARG A 313 0.86 41.43 -36.80
CA ARG A 313 -0.18 42.15 -37.55
C ARG A 313 -0.25 43.65 -37.23
N ASN A 314 0.19 44.06 -36.04
CA ASN A 314 0.14 45.46 -35.59
C ASN A 314 1.42 46.25 -35.86
N VAL A 315 2.58 45.60 -35.93
CA VAL A 315 3.85 46.23 -36.30
C VAL A 315 3.79 46.87 -37.69
N GLY A 316 2.97 46.34 -38.61
CA GLY A 316 2.76 46.90 -39.94
C GLY A 316 1.84 48.14 -40.02
N LYS A 317 1.18 48.56 -38.93
CA LYS A 317 0.18 49.66 -38.94
C LYS A 317 0.52 50.89 -38.09
N THR A 318 1.52 50.82 -37.22
CA THR A 318 1.93 51.93 -36.33
C THR A 318 3.44 52.02 -36.25
N SER A 319 4.01 53.23 -36.40
CA SER A 319 5.47 53.49 -36.37
C SER A 319 6.08 53.49 -34.95
N GLU A 320 5.52 52.73 -34.02
CA GLU A 320 5.93 52.76 -32.60
C GLU A 320 7.02 51.73 -32.29
N ASN A 321 7.95 52.09 -31.37
CA ASN A 321 9.07 51.26 -30.93
C ASN A 321 8.60 49.95 -30.25
N GLU A 322 9.29 48.84 -30.50
CA GLU A 322 9.04 47.50 -29.89
C GLU A 322 8.90 47.55 -28.35
N ALA A 323 9.70 48.38 -27.67
CA ALA A 323 9.66 48.54 -26.22
C ALA A 323 8.31 49.07 -25.68
N VAL A 324 7.58 49.87 -26.47
CA VAL A 324 6.26 50.41 -26.10
C VAL A 324 5.20 49.31 -26.17
N GLN A 325 5.30 48.44 -27.18
CA GLN A 325 4.40 47.31 -27.39
C GLN A 325 4.59 46.23 -26.30
N CYS A 326 5.82 45.93 -25.91
CA CYS A 326 6.11 45.00 -24.82
C CYS A 326 5.56 45.48 -23.47
N ASN A 327 5.71 46.77 -23.16
CA ASN A 327 5.13 47.36 -21.95
C ASN A 327 3.60 47.28 -21.94
N ALA A 328 2.97 47.53 -23.09
CA ALA A 328 1.52 47.45 -23.21
C ALA A 328 0.99 46.01 -23.02
N ILE A 329 1.69 45.01 -23.56
CA ILE A 329 1.38 43.58 -23.35
C ILE A 329 1.53 43.19 -21.87
N LEU A 330 2.58 43.66 -21.18
CA LEU A 330 2.79 43.37 -19.76
C LEU A 330 1.75 44.04 -18.86
N SER A 331 1.34 45.28 -19.16
CA SER A 331 0.24 45.94 -18.43
C SER A 331 -1.10 45.24 -18.67
N LEU A 332 -1.31 44.68 -19.86
CA LEU A 332 -2.48 43.83 -20.14
C LEU A 332 -2.42 42.50 -19.36
N ALA A 333 -1.23 41.89 -19.27
CA ALA A 333 -0.98 40.68 -18.49
C ALA A 333 -1.25 40.91 -16.99
N GLU A 334 -0.81 42.04 -16.45
CA GLU A 334 -1.10 42.46 -15.07
C GLU A 334 -2.60 42.56 -14.81
N ALA A 335 -3.32 43.25 -15.70
CA ALA A 335 -4.77 43.40 -15.59
C ALA A 335 -5.47 42.03 -15.65
N ALA A 336 -5.04 41.14 -16.55
CA ALA A 336 -5.52 39.76 -16.63
C ALA A 336 -5.32 39.01 -15.31
N PHE A 337 -4.17 39.13 -14.67
CA PHE A 337 -3.89 38.45 -13.40
C PHE A 337 -4.83 38.90 -12.28
N TYR A 338 -4.97 40.21 -12.07
CA TYR A 338 -5.84 40.72 -11.01
C TYR A 338 -7.33 40.45 -11.29
N ALA A 339 -7.75 40.51 -12.55
CA ALA A 339 -9.08 40.12 -12.95
C ALA A 339 -9.33 38.63 -12.66
N THR A 340 -8.39 37.75 -13.00
CA THR A 340 -8.49 36.30 -12.73
C THR A 340 -8.50 36.01 -11.23
N LYS A 341 -7.62 36.66 -10.45
CA LYS A 341 -7.59 36.53 -8.98
C LYS A 341 -8.92 36.95 -8.35
N GLY A 342 -9.53 38.04 -8.83
CA GLY A 342 -10.83 38.53 -8.39
C GLY A 342 -12.05 37.83 -9.01
N LYS A 343 -11.88 36.72 -9.75
CA LYS A 343 -12.94 36.00 -10.49
C LYS A 343 -13.73 36.90 -11.47
N ASN A 344 -13.10 37.97 -11.95
CA ASN A 344 -13.67 38.96 -12.84
C ASN A 344 -13.17 38.77 -14.28
N VAL A 345 -14.02 39.08 -15.25
CA VAL A 345 -13.71 39.05 -16.69
C VAL A 345 -13.46 40.45 -17.26
N ASN A 346 -13.90 41.48 -16.54
CA ASN A 346 -13.83 42.87 -16.97
C ASN A 346 -12.55 43.55 -16.47
N LEU A 347 -11.81 44.17 -17.38
CA LEU A 347 -10.63 44.95 -17.08
C LEU A 347 -11.05 46.41 -16.85
N THR A 348 -10.94 46.89 -15.61
CA THR A 348 -11.22 48.29 -15.28
C THR A 348 -10.09 49.17 -15.82
N SER A 349 -10.42 49.96 -16.86
CA SER A 349 -9.63 50.98 -17.57
C SER A 349 -8.28 51.35 -16.95
N LEU A 350 -7.20 50.68 -17.37
CA LEU A 350 -5.84 51.22 -17.33
C LEU A 350 -5.62 52.08 -18.59
N THR A 351 -5.04 53.26 -18.44
CA THR A 351 -4.78 54.24 -19.52
C THR A 351 -3.95 53.70 -20.69
N GLN A 352 -3.28 52.55 -20.50
CA GLN A 352 -2.47 51.87 -21.53
C GLN A 352 -3.24 50.79 -22.32
N ILE A 353 -4.42 50.35 -21.86
CA ILE A 353 -5.23 49.29 -22.52
C ILE A 353 -5.79 49.76 -23.86
N ASP A 354 -6.08 51.06 -24.02
CA ASP A 354 -6.56 51.62 -25.29
C ASP A 354 -5.54 51.43 -26.44
N ARG A 355 -4.24 51.32 -26.13
CA ARG A 355 -3.19 50.98 -27.12
C ARG A 355 -3.18 49.49 -27.46
N CYS A 356 -3.52 48.62 -26.51
CA CYS A 356 -3.65 47.17 -26.69
C CYS A 356 -4.97 46.74 -27.35
N ALA A 357 -5.99 47.61 -27.38
CA ALA A 357 -7.30 47.30 -27.97
C ALA A 357 -7.20 46.91 -29.47
N ASN A 358 -6.13 47.32 -30.14
CA ASN A 358 -5.85 46.96 -31.53
C ASN A 358 -5.23 45.56 -31.71
N LEU A 359 -4.84 44.85 -30.63
CA LEU A 359 -4.18 43.53 -30.69
C LEU A 359 -5.13 42.36 -31.00
N GLY A 360 -6.42 42.60 -31.26
CA GLY A 360 -7.34 41.51 -31.62
C GLY A 360 -7.55 40.48 -30.51
N PHE A 361 -7.17 40.76 -29.26
CA PHE A 361 -7.40 39.86 -28.10
C PHE A 361 -8.54 40.31 -27.20
N MET A 362 -9.00 41.55 -27.36
CA MET A 362 -9.97 42.18 -26.48
C MET A 362 -11.23 42.59 -27.24
N ASN A 363 -12.37 42.48 -26.56
CA ASN A 363 -13.61 43.12 -26.94
C ASN A 363 -13.75 44.45 -26.18
N LYS A 364 -14.09 45.53 -26.89
CA LYS A 364 -14.33 46.85 -26.31
C LYS A 364 -15.83 47.12 -26.27
N LEU A 365 -16.39 47.12 -25.06
CA LEU A 365 -17.79 47.48 -24.80
C LEU A 365 -17.85 48.91 -24.27
N LEU A 366 -18.72 49.73 -24.83
CA LEU A 366 -18.99 51.08 -24.33
C LEU A 366 -20.21 51.02 -23.40
N ILE A 367 -19.98 51.16 -22.09
CA ILE A 367 -21.05 51.13 -21.09
C ILE A 367 -21.38 52.56 -20.67
N GLN A 368 -22.66 52.90 -20.61
CA GLN A 368 -23.13 54.17 -20.04
C GLN A 368 -22.87 54.18 -18.54
N ALA A 369 -21.93 55.03 -18.08
CA ALA A 369 -21.67 55.28 -16.67
C ALA A 369 -22.52 56.44 -16.10
N GLY A 370 -23.38 57.05 -16.94
CA GLY A 370 -24.32 58.11 -16.62
C GLY A 370 -25.07 58.61 -17.86
N PRO A 371 -25.90 59.67 -17.77
CA PRO A 371 -26.71 60.18 -18.90
C PRO A 371 -25.87 60.66 -20.09
N VAL A 372 -24.62 61.09 -19.86
CA VAL A 372 -23.74 61.71 -20.87
C VAL A 372 -22.38 60.99 -21.00
N GLN A 373 -21.91 60.24 -19.99
CA GLN A 373 -20.59 59.58 -20.02
C GLN A 373 -20.68 58.09 -20.37
N LYS A 374 -19.95 57.68 -21.42
CA LYS A 374 -19.69 56.28 -21.75
C LYS A 374 -18.28 55.91 -21.27
N LYS A 375 -18.13 54.90 -20.41
CA LYS A 375 -16.84 54.33 -20.02
C LYS A 375 -16.53 53.11 -20.89
N PRO A 376 -15.31 52.97 -21.43
CA PRO A 376 -14.90 51.74 -22.09
C PRO A 376 -14.67 50.64 -21.05
N LEU A 377 -15.35 49.53 -21.22
CA LEU A 377 -15.10 48.28 -20.52
C LEU A 377 -14.41 47.33 -21.51
N CYS A 378 -13.23 46.85 -21.15
CA CYS A 378 -12.48 45.91 -21.98
C CYS A 378 -12.54 44.51 -21.34
N ALA A 379 -12.79 43.49 -22.14
CA ALA A 379 -12.72 42.10 -21.71
C ALA A 379 -11.94 41.29 -22.76
N PHE A 380 -11.27 40.23 -22.34
CA PHE A 380 -10.66 39.30 -23.30
C PHE A 380 -11.77 38.58 -24.09
N LEU A 381 -11.49 38.24 -25.35
CA LEU A 381 -12.41 37.49 -26.20
C LEU A 381 -12.80 36.13 -25.60
N HIS A 382 -11.90 35.55 -24.81
CA HIS A 382 -12.13 34.32 -24.11
C HIS A 382 -11.33 34.26 -22.81
N TYR A 383 -11.89 33.61 -21.80
CA TYR A 383 -11.26 33.58 -20.47
C TYR A 383 -9.93 32.81 -20.44
N THR A 384 -9.74 31.82 -21.30
CA THR A 384 -8.43 31.12 -21.38
C THR A 384 -7.33 32.02 -21.91
N ILE A 385 -7.66 33.02 -22.75
CA ILE A 385 -6.69 34.05 -23.16
C ILE A 385 -6.33 34.90 -21.93
N GLN A 386 -7.31 35.25 -21.10
CA GLN A 386 -7.05 35.93 -19.83
C GLN A 386 -6.16 35.09 -18.90
N GLU A 387 -6.38 33.77 -18.81
CA GLU A 387 -5.54 32.84 -18.03
C GLU A 387 -4.11 32.79 -18.56
N VAL A 388 -3.90 32.72 -19.88
CA VAL A 388 -2.56 32.75 -20.49
C VAL A 388 -1.85 34.07 -20.20
N PHE A 389 -2.55 35.20 -20.33
CA PHE A 389 -1.99 36.52 -19.98
C PHE A 389 -1.71 36.65 -18.48
N ALA A 390 -2.54 36.06 -17.61
CA ALA A 390 -2.28 36.01 -16.19
C ALA A 390 -1.04 35.16 -15.85
N ALA A 391 -0.83 34.04 -16.55
CA ALA A 391 0.37 33.22 -16.44
C ALA A 391 1.62 33.95 -16.96
N LEU A 392 1.50 34.72 -18.06
CA LEU A 392 2.57 35.60 -18.55
C LEU A 392 2.98 36.64 -17.51
N TRP A 393 2.02 37.21 -16.77
CA TRP A 393 2.33 38.17 -15.70
C TRP A 393 3.10 37.53 -14.55
N LEU A 394 2.79 36.29 -14.19
CA LEU A 394 3.49 35.55 -13.14
C LEU A 394 4.98 35.37 -13.45
N LEU A 395 5.36 35.26 -14.72
CA LEU A 395 6.77 35.22 -15.10
C LEU A 395 7.54 36.50 -14.75
N LYS A 396 6.88 37.65 -14.61
CA LYS A 396 7.53 38.90 -14.20
C LYS A 396 7.92 38.91 -12.71
N ASP A 397 7.23 38.14 -11.87
CA ASP A 397 7.41 38.11 -10.41
C ASP A 397 7.48 36.65 -9.91
N PRO A 398 8.68 36.03 -9.93
CA PRO A 398 8.86 34.62 -9.57
C PRO A 398 8.44 34.26 -8.13
N GLU A 399 8.48 35.20 -7.19
CA GLU A 399 8.02 34.95 -5.81
C GLU A 399 6.50 34.72 -5.76
N ARG A 400 5.76 35.43 -6.62
CA ARG A 400 4.31 35.27 -6.75
C ARG A 400 3.93 33.89 -7.30
N ILE A 401 4.78 33.28 -8.13
CA ILE A 401 4.57 31.92 -8.62
C ILE A 401 4.48 30.94 -7.44
N ARG A 402 5.38 31.02 -6.46
CA ARG A 402 5.36 30.14 -5.27
C ARG A 402 4.06 30.28 -4.49
N SER A 403 3.66 31.53 -4.24
CA SER A 403 2.40 31.83 -3.55
C SER A 403 1.19 31.26 -4.28
N VAL A 404 1.11 31.41 -5.61
CA VAL A 404 -0.01 30.86 -6.40
C VAL A 404 0.00 29.33 -6.40
N VAL A 405 1.15 28.68 -6.59
CA VAL A 405 1.25 27.20 -6.58
C VAL A 405 0.85 26.63 -5.22
N GLN A 406 1.26 27.25 -4.11
CA GLN A 406 0.89 26.80 -2.76
C GLN A 406 -0.58 27.06 -2.43
N GLN A 407 -1.08 28.28 -2.69
CA GLN A 407 -2.43 28.66 -2.31
C GLN A 407 -3.49 28.12 -3.26
N CYS A 408 -3.17 27.71 -4.49
CA CYS A 408 -4.16 27.12 -5.41
C CYS A 408 -4.65 25.72 -4.96
N LEU A 409 -4.04 25.15 -3.92
CA LEU A 409 -4.52 23.94 -3.24
C LEU A 409 -5.59 24.24 -2.16
N THR A 410 -5.78 25.49 -1.76
CA THR A 410 -6.83 25.90 -0.81
C THR A 410 -8.07 26.44 -1.54
N ASP A 411 -9.25 26.38 -0.90
CA ASP A 411 -10.51 26.72 -1.55
C ASP A 411 -10.63 28.21 -1.97
N ASP A 412 -9.88 29.12 -1.31
CA ASP A 412 -9.96 30.57 -1.56
C ASP A 412 -9.49 30.98 -2.96
N ILE A 413 -8.45 30.33 -3.51
CA ILE A 413 -7.91 30.63 -4.85
C ILE A 413 -7.74 29.40 -5.74
N LYS A 414 -8.50 28.34 -5.48
CA LYS A 414 -8.50 27.10 -6.27
C LYS A 414 -8.65 27.31 -7.77
N HIS A 415 -9.41 28.33 -8.20
CA HIS A 415 -9.57 28.70 -9.61
C HIS A 415 -8.26 29.13 -10.28
N MET A 416 -7.28 29.61 -9.53
CA MET A 416 -5.96 30.00 -10.05
C MET A 416 -5.11 28.79 -10.45
N LYS A 417 -5.48 27.57 -10.05
CA LYS A 417 -4.80 26.32 -10.42
C LYS A 417 -4.67 26.15 -11.95
N HIS A 418 -5.64 26.65 -12.73
CA HIS A 418 -5.63 26.56 -14.19
C HIS A 418 -4.55 27.40 -14.87
N LEU A 419 -3.88 28.31 -14.15
CA LEU A 419 -2.74 29.05 -14.67
C LEU A 419 -1.46 28.20 -14.76
N VAL A 420 -1.36 27.16 -13.92
CA VAL A 420 -0.14 26.38 -13.75
C VAL A 420 0.24 25.59 -15.02
N PRO A 421 -0.67 24.90 -15.73
CA PRO A 421 -0.32 24.24 -17.00
C PRO A 421 0.23 25.23 -18.04
N PHE A 422 -0.35 26.44 -18.15
CA PHE A 422 0.16 27.48 -19.05
C PHE A 422 1.54 27.96 -18.59
N LEU A 423 1.76 28.17 -17.30
CA LEU A 423 3.06 28.54 -16.77
C LEU A 423 4.13 27.48 -17.09
N CYS A 424 3.77 26.19 -17.00
CA CYS A 424 4.63 25.09 -17.43
C CYS A 424 4.96 25.17 -18.92
N GLY A 425 3.96 25.39 -19.78
CA GLY A 425 4.15 25.52 -21.22
C GLY A 425 4.92 26.78 -21.64
N LEU A 426 4.78 27.89 -20.92
CA LEU A 426 5.55 29.12 -21.16
C LEU A 426 7.04 28.94 -20.79
N LEU A 427 7.33 28.09 -19.81
CA LEU A 427 8.69 27.73 -19.38
C LEU A 427 9.29 26.54 -20.15
N ASN A 428 8.59 26.02 -21.16
CA ASN A 428 9.13 25.03 -22.09
C ASN A 428 10.26 25.66 -22.92
N GLU A 429 11.41 24.97 -23.00
CA GLU A 429 12.59 25.47 -23.70
C GLU A 429 12.33 25.84 -25.17
N LYS A 430 11.47 25.08 -25.86
CA LYS A 430 11.09 25.37 -27.26
C LYS A 430 10.31 26.68 -27.40
N ASN A 431 9.59 27.07 -26.36
CA ASN A 431 8.75 28.27 -26.34
C ASN A 431 9.48 29.52 -25.86
N MET A 432 10.66 29.37 -25.23
CA MET A 432 11.43 30.51 -24.74
C MET A 432 11.79 31.48 -25.87
N ASP A 433 12.10 30.97 -27.08
CA ASP A 433 12.38 31.79 -28.26
C ASP A 433 11.20 32.68 -28.68
N LEU A 434 9.98 32.16 -28.55
CA LEU A 434 8.75 32.91 -28.83
C LEU A 434 8.48 34.01 -27.79
N LEU A 435 9.10 33.95 -26.61
CA LEU A 435 8.93 34.89 -25.49
C LEU A 435 10.08 35.87 -25.31
N GLN A 436 11.17 35.76 -26.10
CA GLN A 436 12.36 36.61 -25.98
C GLN A 436 12.06 38.11 -26.10
N PHE A 437 10.98 38.48 -26.80
CA PHE A 437 10.56 39.87 -26.93
C PHE A 437 9.99 40.46 -25.61
N LEU A 438 9.56 39.63 -24.65
CA LEU A 438 9.03 40.06 -23.35
C LEU A 438 9.99 39.81 -22.17
N PHE A 439 10.72 38.69 -22.21
CA PHE A 439 11.58 38.24 -21.12
C PHE A 439 12.93 37.76 -21.66
N THR A 440 14.00 37.93 -20.90
CA THR A 440 15.31 37.38 -21.28
C THR A 440 15.33 35.86 -21.10
N SER A 441 16.00 35.14 -22.01
CA SER A 441 16.10 33.67 -21.92
C SER A 441 16.81 33.20 -20.64
N GLN A 442 17.66 34.05 -20.04
CA GLN A 442 18.28 33.77 -18.75
C GLN A 442 17.24 33.74 -17.62
N HIS A 443 16.38 34.76 -17.54
CA HIS A 443 15.32 34.85 -16.52
C HIS A 443 14.33 33.67 -16.58
N LEU A 444 13.98 33.24 -17.80
CA LEU A 444 13.11 32.08 -18.01
C LEU A 444 13.77 30.76 -17.55
N ARG A 445 15.07 30.57 -17.85
CA ARG A 445 15.83 29.39 -17.39
C ARG A 445 16.04 29.35 -15.89
N GLU A 446 16.33 30.50 -15.28
CA GLU A 446 16.43 30.60 -13.82
C GLU A 446 15.11 30.25 -13.15
N THR A 447 13.98 30.72 -13.71
CA THR A 447 12.64 30.39 -13.21
C THR A 447 12.31 28.91 -13.39
N SER A 448 12.56 28.34 -14.58
CA SER A 448 12.26 26.92 -14.85
C SER A 448 13.08 25.96 -13.99
N GLY A 449 14.35 26.30 -13.69
CA GLY A 449 15.27 25.46 -12.94
C GLY A 449 14.81 25.11 -11.51
N TRP A 450 14.04 25.98 -10.86
CA TRP A 450 13.44 25.70 -9.56
C TRP A 450 11.94 25.38 -9.63
N PHE A 451 11.21 25.97 -10.60
CA PHE A 451 9.75 25.91 -10.66
C PHE A 451 9.20 24.49 -10.79
N PHE A 452 9.72 23.68 -11.71
CA PHE A 452 9.17 22.33 -11.93
C PHE A 452 9.37 21.42 -10.71
N LYS A 453 10.53 21.52 -10.05
CA LYS A 453 10.78 20.81 -8.79
C LYS A 453 9.83 21.28 -7.70
N HIS A 454 9.67 22.60 -7.54
CA HIS A 454 8.75 23.15 -6.55
C HIS A 454 7.29 22.73 -6.79
N LEU A 455 6.85 22.70 -8.05
CA LEU A 455 5.52 22.25 -8.45
C LEU A 455 5.28 20.78 -8.05
N VAL A 456 6.19 19.88 -8.44
CA VAL A 456 6.10 18.45 -8.12
C VAL A 456 6.09 18.25 -6.60
N THR A 457 7.05 18.82 -5.89
CA THR A 457 7.16 18.72 -4.43
C THR A 457 5.89 19.21 -3.73
N THR A 458 5.35 20.35 -4.15
CA THR A 458 4.17 20.94 -3.50
C THR A 458 2.92 20.07 -3.68
N PHE A 459 2.69 19.51 -4.87
CA PHE A 459 1.50 18.67 -5.11
C PHE A 459 1.63 17.24 -4.59
N VAL A 460 2.86 16.69 -4.50
CA VAL A 460 3.10 15.35 -3.96
C VAL A 460 3.11 15.39 -2.42
N ASP A 461 3.86 16.32 -1.81
CA ASP A 461 4.01 16.38 -0.35
C ASP A 461 2.73 16.86 0.37
N CYS A 462 1.80 17.52 -0.31
CA CYS A 462 0.49 17.89 0.26
C CYS A 462 -0.45 16.67 0.50
N SER A 463 -0.08 15.47 0.06
CA SER A 463 -0.90 14.26 0.19
C SER A 463 -0.81 13.55 1.54
N ASP A 464 0.14 13.93 2.39
CA ASP A 464 0.27 13.40 3.76
C ASP A 464 -0.77 13.97 4.75
N THR A 465 -1.69 14.81 4.27
CA THR A 465 -2.80 15.36 5.07
C THR A 465 -4.08 14.57 4.78
N GLU A 466 -4.80 14.14 5.84
CA GLU A 466 -5.90 13.15 5.81
C GLU A 466 -7.08 13.43 4.84
N ASP A 467 -7.12 14.60 4.20
CA ASP A 467 -8.21 15.06 3.32
C ASP A 467 -7.79 15.44 1.88
N CYS A 468 -6.52 15.28 1.47
CA CYS A 468 -6.04 15.75 0.16
C CYS A 468 -5.44 14.63 -0.73
N GLU A 469 -6.21 14.09 -1.69
CA GLU A 469 -5.67 13.16 -2.70
C GLU A 469 -4.84 13.93 -3.77
N ILE A 470 -3.66 13.41 -4.14
CA ILE A 470 -2.83 13.96 -5.23
C ILE A 470 -3.66 14.01 -6.52
N ASP A 471 -3.77 15.17 -7.15
CA ASP A 471 -4.36 15.31 -8.48
C ASP A 471 -3.32 14.93 -9.56
N LEU A 472 -3.00 13.64 -9.62
CA LEU A 472 -1.91 13.11 -10.45
C LEU A 472 -2.12 13.43 -11.93
N LEU A 473 -3.35 13.33 -12.44
CA LEU A 473 -3.68 13.67 -13.83
C LEU A 473 -3.42 15.14 -14.15
N PHE A 474 -3.66 16.04 -13.20
CA PHE A 474 -3.34 17.45 -13.37
C PHE A 474 -1.82 17.68 -13.42
N LEU A 475 -1.06 17.05 -12.51
CA LEU A 475 0.40 17.10 -12.56
C LEU A 475 0.93 16.55 -13.89
N CYS A 476 0.35 15.44 -14.36
CA CYS A 476 0.72 14.85 -15.63
C CYS A 476 0.51 15.85 -16.79
N GLN A 477 -0.62 16.56 -16.79
CA GLN A 477 -0.90 17.59 -17.79
C GLN A 477 0.11 18.76 -17.72
N CYS A 478 0.46 19.21 -16.52
CA CYS A 478 1.45 20.28 -16.33
C CYS A 478 2.83 19.90 -16.88
N LEU A 479 3.29 18.68 -16.61
CA LEU A 479 4.57 18.17 -17.11
C LEU A 479 4.54 17.87 -18.61
N TYR A 480 3.38 17.50 -19.13
CA TYR A 480 3.17 17.43 -20.58
C TYR A 480 3.29 18.81 -21.22
N GLU A 481 2.70 19.87 -20.66
CA GLU A 481 2.86 21.23 -21.21
C GLU A 481 4.31 21.71 -21.13
N SER A 482 5.06 21.38 -20.06
CA SER A 482 6.47 21.77 -19.94
C SER A 482 7.39 21.10 -20.93
N GLN A 483 7.02 19.91 -21.42
CA GLN A 483 7.87 19.04 -22.24
C GLN A 483 9.27 18.81 -21.63
N SER A 484 9.39 18.87 -20.29
CA SER A 484 10.65 18.69 -19.57
C SER A 484 10.82 17.24 -19.13
N ALA A 485 11.75 16.53 -19.76
CA ALA A 485 12.11 15.16 -19.38
C ALA A 485 12.63 15.07 -17.94
N GLU A 486 13.45 16.06 -17.51
CA GLU A 486 14.01 16.12 -16.16
C GLU A 486 12.93 16.25 -15.09
N ALA A 487 11.91 17.07 -15.33
CA ALA A 487 10.78 17.23 -14.42
C ALA A 487 9.92 15.95 -14.33
N CYS A 488 9.75 15.24 -15.44
CA CYS A 488 9.04 13.95 -15.46
C CYS A 488 9.78 12.89 -14.65
N VAL A 489 11.10 12.78 -14.82
CA VAL A 489 11.94 11.86 -14.02
C VAL A 489 11.88 12.23 -12.55
N TYR A 490 11.93 13.52 -12.21
CA TYR A 490 11.80 13.97 -10.82
C TYR A 490 10.45 13.59 -10.18
N LEU A 491 9.34 13.69 -10.92
CA LEU A 491 8.03 13.19 -10.47
C LEU A 491 8.05 11.67 -10.24
N LEU A 492 8.61 10.91 -11.19
CA LEU A 492 8.70 9.45 -11.06
C LEU A 492 9.54 9.03 -9.86
N ASP A 493 10.68 9.67 -9.61
CA ASP A 493 11.51 9.42 -8.43
C ASP A 493 10.76 9.70 -7.13
N LYS A 494 9.99 10.80 -7.07
CA LYS A 494 9.16 11.18 -5.91
C LYS A 494 8.01 10.20 -5.64
N LEU A 495 7.47 9.57 -6.68
CA LEU A 495 6.39 8.58 -6.58
C LEU A 495 6.92 7.13 -6.49
N ASP A 496 8.23 6.94 -6.32
CA ASP A 496 8.90 5.64 -6.37
C ASP A 496 8.50 4.79 -7.59
N TYR A 497 8.35 5.45 -8.75
CA TYR A 497 7.96 4.85 -10.02
C TYR A 497 6.60 4.12 -9.99
N SER A 498 5.71 4.54 -9.08
CA SER A 498 4.33 4.04 -8.98
C SER A 498 3.32 5.12 -9.38
N LEU A 499 2.51 4.85 -10.40
CA LEU A 499 1.46 5.72 -10.89
C LEU A 499 0.09 5.08 -10.63
N ASP A 500 -0.66 5.60 -9.65
CA ASP A 500 -2.01 5.15 -9.36
C ASP A 500 -3.07 6.00 -10.06
N LEU A 501 -3.73 5.43 -11.07
CA LEU A 501 -4.84 6.03 -11.82
C LEU A 501 -6.17 5.28 -11.58
N SER A 502 -6.27 4.55 -10.47
CA SER A 502 -7.47 3.78 -10.12
C SER A 502 -8.72 4.66 -10.00
N GLY A 503 -9.84 4.14 -10.50
CA GLY A 503 -11.14 4.83 -10.53
C GLY A 503 -11.22 6.04 -11.47
N GLU A 504 -10.14 6.34 -12.20
CA GLU A 504 -10.13 7.46 -13.13
C GLU A 504 -10.78 7.13 -14.48
N THR A 505 -11.01 8.16 -15.28
CA THR A 505 -11.52 8.00 -16.63
C THR A 505 -10.74 8.90 -17.56
N LEU A 506 -9.90 8.25 -18.37
CA LEU A 506 -8.85 8.91 -19.11
C LEU A 506 -9.38 9.30 -20.48
N ASN A 507 -9.36 10.60 -20.71
CA ASN A 507 -9.62 11.15 -22.02
C ASN A 507 -8.36 11.10 -22.90
N PRO A 508 -8.44 11.35 -24.23
CA PRO A 508 -7.30 11.19 -25.13
C PRO A 508 -6.08 12.01 -24.68
N GLN A 509 -6.27 13.28 -24.31
CA GLN A 509 -5.20 14.17 -23.86
C GLN A 509 -4.52 13.68 -22.58
N GLN A 510 -5.31 13.18 -21.63
CA GLN A 510 -4.78 12.60 -20.40
C GLN A 510 -3.97 11.34 -20.68
N CYS A 511 -4.39 10.50 -21.62
CA CYS A 511 -3.62 9.34 -22.05
C CYS A 511 -2.29 9.73 -22.69
N TYR A 512 -2.25 10.79 -23.51
CA TYR A 512 -1.01 11.33 -24.06
C TYR A 512 -0.09 11.90 -22.98
N ALA A 513 -0.62 12.65 -22.02
CA ALA A 513 0.16 13.20 -20.91
C ALA A 513 0.77 12.07 -20.04
N VAL A 514 -0.03 11.06 -19.69
CA VAL A 514 0.42 9.89 -18.93
C VAL A 514 1.46 9.09 -19.73
N SER A 515 1.19 8.82 -21.02
CA SER A 515 2.14 8.13 -21.90
C SER A 515 3.44 8.90 -22.05
N TYR A 516 3.40 10.23 -22.13
CA TYR A 516 4.60 11.08 -22.23
C TYR A 516 5.48 10.89 -21.00
N ILE A 517 4.92 10.94 -19.80
CA ILE A 517 5.67 10.77 -18.53
C ILE A 517 6.24 9.37 -18.44
N ILE A 518 5.44 8.35 -18.75
CA ILE A 518 5.90 6.95 -18.75
C ILE A 518 7.07 6.77 -19.72
N SER A 519 7.01 7.41 -20.90
CA SER A 519 8.07 7.33 -21.91
C SER A 519 9.38 8.00 -21.49
N GLN A 520 9.36 8.93 -20.52
CA GLN A 520 10.58 9.59 -20.02
C GLN A 520 11.42 8.70 -19.11
N SER A 521 10.89 7.57 -18.61
CA SER A 521 11.71 6.65 -17.82
C SER A 521 12.82 6.02 -18.67
N LYS A 522 14.06 6.08 -18.17
CA LYS A 522 15.24 5.53 -18.86
C LYS A 522 15.37 4.02 -18.63
N GLU A 523 15.61 3.61 -17.38
CA GLU A 523 15.97 2.24 -17.02
C GLU A 523 14.91 1.53 -16.14
N ARG A 524 14.34 2.23 -15.15
CA ARG A 524 13.39 1.63 -14.21
C ARG A 524 12.00 1.48 -14.82
N LYS A 525 11.42 0.30 -14.69
CA LYS A 525 10.05 0.03 -15.13
C LYS A 525 9.06 0.70 -14.18
N ILE A 526 7.97 1.25 -14.73
CA ILE A 526 6.94 1.96 -13.97
C ILE A 526 5.82 1.00 -13.58
N GLN A 527 5.45 0.99 -12.30
CA GLN A 527 4.24 0.34 -11.82
C GLN A 527 3.05 1.26 -12.13
N LEU A 528 2.10 0.78 -12.93
CA LEU A 528 0.90 1.53 -13.30
C LEU A 528 -0.33 0.79 -12.77
N ASN A 529 -1.20 1.49 -12.06
CA ASN A 529 -2.50 0.96 -11.62
C ASN A 529 -3.63 1.59 -12.43
N LEU A 530 -4.39 0.76 -13.15
CA LEU A 530 -5.56 1.14 -13.96
C LEU A 530 -6.86 0.49 -13.45
N GLU A 531 -6.96 0.23 -12.15
CA GLU A 531 -8.11 -0.45 -11.56
C GLU A 531 -9.37 0.41 -11.72
N ASP A 532 -10.47 -0.18 -12.21
CA ASP A 532 -11.70 0.54 -12.54
C ASP A 532 -11.52 1.76 -13.46
N THR A 533 -10.39 1.84 -14.17
CA THR A 533 -10.11 2.95 -15.09
C THR A 533 -10.85 2.75 -16.41
N THR A 534 -11.57 3.77 -16.87
CA THR A 534 -12.16 3.75 -18.23
C THR A 534 -11.37 4.64 -19.17
N VAL A 535 -11.00 4.12 -20.33
CA VAL A 535 -10.16 4.83 -21.30
C VAL A 535 -10.98 5.09 -22.56
N SER A 536 -10.92 6.33 -23.05
CA SER A 536 -11.55 6.70 -24.32
C SER A 536 -10.96 5.90 -25.49
N LYS A 537 -11.75 5.68 -26.55
CA LYS A 537 -11.34 4.95 -27.78
C LYS A 537 -9.97 5.39 -28.30
N GLN A 538 -9.74 6.69 -28.41
CA GLN A 538 -8.49 7.26 -28.93
C GLN A 538 -7.33 7.20 -27.92
N GLY A 539 -7.62 7.12 -26.61
CA GLY A 539 -6.62 7.07 -25.54
C GLY A 539 -5.93 5.72 -25.34
N VAL A 540 -6.45 4.64 -25.93
CA VAL A 540 -5.83 3.30 -25.82
C VAL A 540 -4.48 3.23 -26.55
N ARG A 541 -4.37 3.87 -27.73
CA ARG A 541 -3.16 3.81 -28.56
C ARG A 541 -1.91 4.38 -27.85
N PRO A 542 -1.94 5.58 -27.25
CA PRO A 542 -0.80 6.11 -26.50
C PRO A 542 -0.35 5.19 -25.35
N LEU A 543 -1.29 4.64 -24.58
CA LEU A 543 -0.97 3.73 -23.46
C LEU A 543 -0.27 2.45 -23.93
N LEU A 544 -0.66 1.91 -25.09
CA LEU A 544 0.02 0.76 -25.68
C LEU A 544 1.40 1.12 -26.24
N GLY A 545 1.59 2.36 -26.71
CA GLY A 545 2.88 2.87 -27.18
C GLY A 545 3.98 2.89 -26.11
N CYS A 546 3.61 2.89 -24.82
CA CYS A 546 4.56 2.90 -23.71
C CYS A 546 4.70 1.56 -22.96
N LEU A 547 4.17 0.44 -23.47
CA LEU A 547 4.26 -0.89 -22.82
C LEU A 547 5.71 -1.29 -22.48
N SER A 548 6.67 -0.94 -23.33
CA SER A 548 8.08 -1.25 -23.12
C SER A 548 8.70 -0.56 -21.90
N LYS A 549 8.01 0.41 -21.28
CA LYS A 549 8.45 1.14 -20.09
C LYS A 549 7.70 0.72 -18.81
N LEU A 550 6.68 -0.11 -18.93
CA LEU A 550 5.85 -0.55 -17.81
C LEU A 550 6.40 -1.82 -17.15
N GLN A 551 6.21 -1.91 -15.84
CA GLN A 551 6.48 -3.11 -15.06
C GLN A 551 5.35 -4.10 -15.31
N ARG A 552 5.70 -5.28 -15.84
CA ARG A 552 4.73 -6.34 -16.08
C ARG A 552 4.27 -6.92 -14.75
N THR A 553 2.97 -6.88 -14.52
CA THR A 553 2.29 -7.63 -13.46
C THR A 553 1.05 -8.29 -14.07
N ASP A 554 0.60 -9.41 -13.50
CA ASP A 554 -0.60 -10.09 -13.99
C ASP A 554 -1.85 -9.21 -13.84
N PHE A 555 -1.84 -8.32 -12.84
CA PHE A 555 -2.89 -7.35 -12.60
C PHE A 555 -2.93 -6.23 -13.65
N LEU A 556 -1.79 -5.64 -14.00
CA LEU A 556 -1.74 -4.63 -15.07
C LEU A 556 -2.08 -5.25 -16.43
N SER A 557 -1.58 -6.45 -16.72
CA SER A 557 -1.93 -7.19 -17.94
C SER A 557 -3.44 -7.41 -18.02
N TRP A 558 -4.09 -7.78 -16.92
CA TRP A 558 -5.54 -7.93 -16.84
C TRP A 558 -6.30 -6.62 -17.10
N GLN A 559 -5.87 -5.52 -16.48
CA GLN A 559 -6.48 -4.21 -16.69
C GLN A 559 -6.36 -3.76 -18.15
N LEU A 560 -5.17 -3.88 -18.75
CA LEU A 560 -4.93 -3.54 -20.14
C LEU A 560 -5.74 -4.39 -21.11
N TRP A 561 -5.80 -5.72 -20.90
CA TRP A 561 -6.65 -6.62 -21.71
C TRP A 561 -8.11 -6.24 -21.63
N THR A 562 -8.61 -5.93 -20.42
CA THR A 562 -10.00 -5.52 -20.21
C THR A 562 -10.31 -4.22 -20.96
N ILE A 563 -9.44 -3.20 -20.83
CA ILE A 563 -9.58 -1.92 -21.54
C ILE A 563 -9.55 -2.13 -23.06
N CYS A 564 -8.57 -2.89 -23.57
CA CYS A 564 -8.39 -3.10 -25.00
C CYS A 564 -9.51 -3.91 -25.64
N LEU A 565 -9.96 -4.98 -24.99
CA LEU A 565 -11.03 -5.84 -25.52
C LEU A 565 -12.40 -5.16 -25.46
N LEU A 566 -12.65 -4.28 -24.48
CA LEU A 566 -13.88 -3.49 -24.45
C LEU A 566 -13.85 -2.31 -25.43
N SER A 567 -12.66 -1.83 -25.82
CA SER A 567 -12.54 -0.75 -26.80
C SER A 567 -13.03 -1.17 -28.20
N GLU A 568 -13.81 -0.32 -28.86
CA GLU A 568 -14.27 -0.57 -30.24
C GLU A 568 -13.23 -0.25 -31.32
N VAL A 569 -11.99 0.06 -30.91
CA VAL A 569 -10.91 0.46 -31.82
C VAL A 569 -10.13 -0.78 -32.26
N GLU A 570 -9.58 -0.73 -33.47
CA GLU A 570 -8.61 -1.72 -33.91
C GLU A 570 -7.31 -1.55 -33.09
N VAL A 571 -7.11 -2.50 -32.17
CA VAL A 571 -5.97 -2.53 -31.25
C VAL A 571 -4.91 -3.50 -31.77
N ASP A 572 -3.63 -3.13 -31.61
CA ASP A 572 -2.51 -4.05 -31.83
C ASP A 572 -2.43 -5.07 -30.68
N TYR A 573 -3.23 -6.13 -30.79
CA TYR A 573 -3.24 -7.22 -29.82
C TYR A 573 -1.93 -8.03 -29.80
N ILE A 574 -1.09 -7.94 -30.85
CA ILE A 574 0.18 -8.66 -30.91
C ILE A 574 1.16 -8.04 -29.93
N SER A 575 1.30 -6.70 -29.94
CA SER A 575 2.13 -6.00 -28.96
C SER A 575 1.68 -6.26 -27.51
N LEU A 576 0.38 -6.34 -27.27
CA LEU A 576 -0.17 -6.67 -25.95
C LEU A 576 0.11 -8.12 -25.53
N LEU A 577 0.01 -9.08 -26.47
CA LEU A 577 0.41 -10.47 -26.22
C LEU A 577 1.91 -10.57 -25.93
N CYS A 578 2.77 -9.88 -26.68
CA CYS A 578 4.20 -9.83 -26.43
C CYS A 578 4.52 -9.26 -25.04
N PHE A 579 3.86 -8.17 -24.64
CA PHE A 579 4.01 -7.59 -23.30
C PHE A 579 3.57 -8.55 -22.19
N ALA A 580 2.48 -9.30 -22.40
CA ALA A 580 1.96 -10.25 -21.45
C ALA A 580 2.59 -11.66 -21.57
N GLU A 581 3.71 -11.83 -22.27
CA GLU A 581 4.40 -13.13 -22.46
C GLU A 581 3.47 -14.22 -23.04
N ASN A 582 2.73 -13.87 -24.09
CA ASN A 582 1.75 -14.73 -24.75
C ASN A 582 0.61 -15.19 -23.80
N GLN A 583 0.25 -14.33 -22.83
CA GLN A 583 -0.87 -14.53 -21.90
C GLN A 583 -2.04 -13.60 -22.21
N LEU A 584 -3.23 -14.17 -22.32
CA LEU A 584 -4.50 -13.47 -22.50
C LEU A 584 -5.26 -13.47 -21.19
N HIS A 585 -5.37 -12.31 -20.53
CA HIS A 585 -6.09 -12.19 -19.26
C HIS A 585 -7.55 -11.77 -19.50
N LEU A 586 -8.49 -12.52 -18.93
CA LEU A 586 -9.93 -12.30 -19.09
C LEU A 586 -10.63 -12.36 -17.74
N SER A 587 -11.61 -11.48 -17.50
CA SER A 587 -12.51 -11.65 -16.36
C SER A 587 -13.58 -12.69 -16.69
N VAL A 588 -13.88 -13.54 -15.72
CA VAL A 588 -14.87 -14.63 -15.83
C VAL A 588 -16.31 -14.09 -15.94
N ASN A 589 -16.58 -12.89 -15.44
CA ASN A 589 -17.90 -12.26 -15.47
C ASN A 589 -17.89 -11.01 -16.35
N SER A 590 -17.55 -11.18 -17.62
CA SER A 590 -17.49 -10.10 -18.62
C SER A 590 -18.66 -10.14 -19.60
N GLN A 591 -18.82 -9.06 -20.37
CA GLN A 591 -19.79 -8.97 -21.45
C GLN A 591 -19.42 -9.93 -22.61
N THR A 592 -20.43 -10.48 -23.30
CA THR A 592 -20.22 -11.43 -24.42
C THR A 592 -19.31 -10.87 -25.52
N GLN A 593 -19.39 -9.57 -25.79
CA GLN A 593 -18.54 -8.87 -26.76
C GLN A 593 -17.04 -8.99 -26.44
N LEU A 594 -16.66 -9.02 -25.16
CA LEU A 594 -15.27 -9.19 -24.74
C LEU A 594 -14.75 -10.56 -25.17
N TYR A 595 -15.55 -11.61 -24.96
CA TYR A 595 -15.19 -12.98 -25.36
C TYR A 595 -15.15 -13.16 -26.88
N ASP A 596 -16.06 -12.53 -27.62
CA ASP A 596 -16.06 -12.58 -29.09
C ASP A 596 -14.78 -11.97 -29.66
N ARG A 597 -14.32 -10.85 -29.09
CA ARG A 597 -13.05 -10.20 -29.48
C ARG A 597 -11.84 -11.01 -29.03
N ALA A 598 -11.84 -11.54 -27.82
CA ALA A 598 -10.81 -12.45 -27.33
C ALA A 598 -10.67 -13.68 -28.27
N GLY A 599 -11.79 -14.20 -28.80
CA GLY A 599 -11.78 -15.31 -29.74
C GLY A 599 -11.08 -14.97 -31.05
N LYS A 600 -11.29 -13.75 -31.57
CA LYS A 600 -10.59 -13.23 -32.75
C LYS A 600 -9.08 -13.09 -32.49
N VAL A 601 -8.68 -12.68 -31.29
CA VAL A 601 -7.25 -12.61 -30.90
C VAL A 601 -6.63 -13.99 -30.94
N LEU A 602 -7.28 -14.98 -30.31
CA LEU A 602 -6.80 -16.38 -30.30
C LEU A 602 -6.70 -16.97 -31.71
N GLN A 603 -7.65 -16.68 -32.60
CA GLN A 603 -7.65 -17.16 -33.98
C GLN A 603 -6.56 -16.52 -34.87
N LYS A 604 -6.17 -15.27 -34.57
CA LYS A 604 -5.13 -14.54 -35.32
C LYS A 604 -3.71 -14.83 -34.84
N SER A 605 -3.56 -15.39 -33.64
CA SER A 605 -2.25 -15.72 -33.07
C SER A 605 -1.59 -16.87 -33.85
N ALA A 606 -0.29 -16.74 -34.14
CA ALA A 606 0.49 -17.79 -34.78
C ALA A 606 0.82 -18.95 -33.82
N GLU A 607 0.96 -18.64 -32.52
CA GLU A 607 1.22 -19.61 -31.46
C GLU A 607 -0.02 -19.79 -30.57
N LYS A 608 -0.11 -20.96 -29.93
CA LYS A 608 -1.16 -21.19 -28.92
C LYS A 608 -0.94 -20.28 -27.72
N VAL A 609 -2.00 -19.62 -27.26
CA VAL A 609 -1.95 -18.58 -26.23
C VAL A 609 -2.31 -19.17 -24.86
N LYS A 610 -1.66 -18.71 -23.78
CA LYS A 610 -2.05 -19.06 -22.40
C LYS A 610 -3.21 -18.17 -21.97
N VAL A 611 -4.34 -18.75 -21.54
CA VAL A 611 -5.52 -17.99 -21.10
C VAL A 611 -5.59 -17.93 -19.59
N CYS A 612 -5.67 -16.71 -19.06
CA CYS A 612 -5.64 -16.39 -17.63
C CYS A 612 -6.99 -15.84 -17.19
N LEU A 613 -7.74 -16.57 -16.37
CA LEU A 613 -9.08 -16.21 -15.93
C LEU A 613 -9.08 -15.57 -14.54
N HIS A 614 -9.62 -14.35 -14.44
CA HIS A 614 -9.75 -13.58 -13.21
C HIS A 614 -11.16 -13.65 -12.64
N TRP A 615 -11.28 -13.91 -11.33
CA TRP A 615 -12.55 -14.08 -10.63
C TRP A 615 -12.95 -12.85 -9.82
N ASP A 616 -14.09 -12.24 -10.15
CA ASP A 616 -14.70 -11.17 -9.36
C ASP A 616 -15.76 -11.72 -8.38
N HIS A 617 -15.97 -11.05 -7.26
CA HIS A 617 -16.86 -11.40 -6.15
C HIS A 617 -18.36 -11.39 -6.49
N ARG A 618 -18.73 -11.12 -7.75
CA ARG A 618 -20.12 -10.89 -8.15
C ARG A 618 -20.56 -11.86 -9.25
N SER A 619 -21.39 -12.83 -8.85
CA SER A 619 -22.24 -13.70 -9.69
C SER A 619 -21.71 -15.10 -10.07
N SER A 620 -22.69 -16.00 -10.23
CA SER A 620 -22.60 -17.45 -10.44
C SER A 620 -22.80 -17.87 -11.91
N VAL A 621 -22.70 -16.96 -12.88
CA VAL A 621 -23.07 -17.21 -14.29
C VAL A 621 -21.83 -17.27 -15.18
N TYR A 622 -21.29 -18.48 -15.37
CA TYR A 622 -20.06 -18.71 -16.16
C TYR A 622 -20.30 -19.27 -17.57
N GLN A 623 -21.56 -19.42 -17.99
CA GLN A 623 -21.91 -20.07 -19.26
C GLN A 623 -21.27 -19.40 -20.49
N SER A 624 -21.18 -18.07 -20.50
CA SER A 624 -20.57 -17.31 -21.60
C SER A 624 -19.08 -17.63 -21.77
N VAL A 625 -18.32 -17.70 -20.67
CA VAL A 625 -16.90 -18.08 -20.69
C VAL A 625 -16.75 -19.53 -21.11
N SER A 626 -17.56 -20.45 -20.57
CA SER A 626 -17.50 -21.86 -20.93
C SER A 626 -17.70 -22.06 -22.44
N LYS A 627 -18.71 -21.40 -23.02
CA LYS A 627 -18.96 -21.45 -24.47
C LYS A 627 -17.78 -20.90 -25.28
N PHE A 628 -17.22 -19.76 -24.84
CA PHE A 628 -16.03 -19.18 -25.45
C PHE A 628 -14.82 -20.13 -25.41
N LEU A 629 -14.50 -20.70 -24.24
CA LEU A 629 -13.38 -21.62 -24.09
C LEU A 629 -13.55 -22.84 -24.98
N LEU A 630 -14.74 -23.47 -24.97
CA LEU A 630 -15.03 -24.64 -25.81
C LEU A 630 -14.87 -24.34 -27.31
N LEU A 631 -15.21 -23.12 -27.75
CA LEU A 631 -15.02 -22.71 -29.15
C LEU A 631 -13.56 -22.45 -29.51
N CYS A 632 -12.76 -21.92 -28.57
CA CYS A 632 -11.39 -21.48 -28.83
C CYS A 632 -10.29 -22.46 -28.36
N LEU A 633 -10.65 -23.59 -27.74
CA LEU A 633 -9.73 -24.63 -27.23
C LEU A 633 -8.55 -24.99 -28.17
N PRO A 634 -8.73 -25.15 -29.51
CA PRO A 634 -7.62 -25.50 -30.40
C PRO A 634 -6.45 -24.49 -30.38
N ASN A 635 -6.75 -23.23 -30.07
CA ASN A 635 -5.79 -22.12 -30.06
C ASN A 635 -5.25 -21.80 -28.65
N ILE A 636 -5.65 -22.57 -27.63
CA ILE A 636 -5.24 -22.36 -26.23
C ILE A 636 -4.11 -23.34 -25.89
N HIS A 637 -3.02 -22.83 -25.31
CA HIS A 637 -1.90 -23.64 -24.83
C HIS A 637 -2.15 -24.20 -23.43
N SER A 638 -2.53 -23.33 -22.49
CA SER A 638 -2.84 -23.68 -21.11
C SER A 638 -3.86 -22.70 -20.53
N LEU A 639 -4.60 -23.15 -19.53
CA LEU A 639 -5.57 -22.36 -18.78
C LEU A 639 -5.05 -22.15 -17.36
N SER A 640 -5.01 -20.91 -16.88
CA SER A 640 -4.67 -20.57 -15.50
C SER A 640 -5.73 -19.64 -14.90
N PHE A 641 -5.83 -19.63 -13.58
CA PHE A 641 -6.87 -18.92 -12.84
C PHE A 641 -6.22 -18.06 -11.75
N PHE A 642 -6.66 -16.81 -11.62
CA PHE A 642 -6.17 -15.83 -10.66
C PHE A 642 -7.24 -15.55 -9.60
N GLN A 643 -6.84 -15.56 -8.32
CA GLN A 643 -7.73 -15.81 -7.18
C GLN A 643 -7.96 -14.58 -6.27
N SER A 644 -9.18 -14.47 -5.76
CA SER A 644 -9.47 -13.92 -4.42
C SER A 644 -9.90 -15.09 -3.52
N SER A 645 -9.42 -15.13 -2.27
CA SER A 645 -9.35 -16.31 -1.38
C SER A 645 -10.67 -17.02 -1.02
N LYS A 646 -11.84 -16.64 -1.58
CA LYS A 646 -13.17 -17.12 -1.16
C LYS A 646 -13.96 -17.97 -2.17
N ASN A 647 -13.45 -18.23 -3.38
CA ASN A 647 -14.27 -18.77 -4.48
C ASN A 647 -13.91 -20.20 -4.98
N LEU A 648 -13.15 -21.00 -4.22
CA LEU A 648 -12.71 -22.35 -4.64
C LEU A 648 -13.86 -23.30 -5.05
N SER A 649 -15.00 -23.24 -4.35
CA SER A 649 -16.19 -24.07 -4.66
C SER A 649 -16.77 -23.76 -6.05
N ASP A 650 -16.83 -22.48 -6.42
CA ASP A 650 -17.45 -22.08 -7.68
C ASP A 650 -16.52 -22.35 -8.87
N GLN A 651 -15.20 -22.30 -8.66
CA GLN A 651 -14.21 -22.76 -9.63
C GLN A 651 -14.31 -24.27 -9.89
N ASN A 652 -14.47 -25.07 -8.84
CA ASN A 652 -14.77 -26.51 -8.95
C ASN A 652 -16.01 -26.75 -9.82
N LYS A 653 -17.11 -26.06 -9.52
CA LYS A 653 -18.35 -26.14 -10.31
C LYS A 653 -18.13 -25.70 -11.76
N PHE A 654 -17.38 -24.63 -11.99
CA PHE A 654 -17.06 -24.16 -13.34
C PHE A 654 -16.29 -25.18 -14.16
N LEU A 655 -15.21 -25.75 -13.60
CA LEU A 655 -14.39 -26.73 -14.28
C LEU A 655 -15.18 -28.02 -14.56
N MET A 656 -16.00 -28.46 -13.59
CA MET A 656 -16.95 -29.56 -13.79
C MET A 656 -17.91 -29.28 -14.93
N ASN A 657 -18.57 -28.11 -14.94
CA ASN A 657 -19.50 -27.73 -16.00
C ASN A 657 -18.80 -27.61 -17.37
N LEU A 658 -17.54 -27.17 -17.41
CA LEU A 658 -16.75 -27.08 -18.63
C LEU A 658 -16.45 -28.48 -19.20
N ILE A 659 -16.09 -29.45 -18.34
CA ILE A 659 -15.87 -30.84 -18.74
C ILE A 659 -17.17 -31.50 -19.20
N ILE A 660 -18.27 -31.29 -18.47
CA ILE A 660 -19.59 -31.80 -18.86
C ILE A 660 -19.99 -31.25 -20.23
N GLY A 661 -19.89 -29.94 -20.42
CA GLY A 661 -20.19 -29.30 -21.71
C GLY A 661 -19.25 -29.75 -22.84
N ALA A 662 -18.00 -30.08 -22.53
CA ALA A 662 -17.07 -30.67 -23.49
C ALA A 662 -17.47 -32.08 -23.90
N ALA A 663 -17.86 -32.93 -22.94
CA ALA A 663 -18.29 -34.30 -23.19
C ALA A 663 -19.58 -34.34 -24.02
N GLU A 664 -20.57 -33.50 -23.66
CA GLU A 664 -21.82 -33.36 -24.41
C GLU A 664 -21.56 -32.88 -25.85
N ARG A 665 -20.67 -31.90 -26.02
CA ARG A 665 -20.32 -31.40 -27.36
C ARG A 665 -19.54 -32.42 -28.17
N GLU A 666 -18.58 -33.13 -27.57
CA GLU A 666 -17.85 -34.22 -28.23
C GLU A 666 -18.80 -35.33 -28.69
N GLN A 667 -19.82 -35.67 -27.90
CA GLN A 667 -20.87 -36.61 -28.31
C GLN A 667 -21.72 -36.08 -29.48
N GLN A 668 -21.99 -34.77 -29.53
CA GLN A 668 -22.77 -34.14 -30.58
C GLN A 668 -21.99 -33.92 -31.89
N THR A 669 -20.71 -33.53 -31.81
CA THR A 669 -19.91 -33.11 -32.96
C THR A 669 -18.88 -34.15 -33.42
N GLY A 670 -18.54 -35.12 -32.56
CA GLY A 670 -17.46 -36.09 -32.80
C GLY A 670 -16.04 -35.51 -32.69
N GLU A 671 -15.89 -34.24 -32.31
CA GLU A 671 -14.58 -33.61 -32.07
C GLU A 671 -13.98 -34.13 -30.76
N LYS A 672 -12.67 -34.44 -30.73
CA LYS A 672 -11.96 -34.91 -29.51
C LYS A 672 -11.71 -33.78 -28.49
N ILE A 673 -12.77 -33.11 -28.05
CA ILE A 673 -12.73 -31.91 -27.21
C ILE A 673 -12.17 -32.24 -25.82
N LEU A 674 -12.56 -33.37 -25.23
CA LEU A 674 -12.05 -33.83 -23.93
C LEU A 674 -10.55 -34.07 -23.97
N GLN A 675 -10.02 -34.61 -25.09
CA GLN A 675 -8.57 -34.79 -25.26
C GLN A 675 -7.83 -33.45 -25.31
N LEU A 676 -8.40 -32.44 -25.97
CA LEU A 676 -7.85 -31.08 -25.97
C LEU A 676 -7.92 -30.45 -24.57
N LEU A 677 -9.04 -30.60 -23.86
CA LEU A 677 -9.25 -30.10 -22.50
C LEU A 677 -8.26 -30.73 -21.51
N SER A 678 -8.01 -32.03 -21.63
CA SER A 678 -7.02 -32.77 -20.83
C SER A 678 -5.58 -32.23 -21.03
N SER A 679 -5.26 -31.75 -22.24
CA SER A 679 -3.96 -31.15 -22.51
C SER A 679 -3.79 -29.77 -21.86
N VAL A 680 -4.90 -29.05 -21.66
CA VAL A 680 -4.93 -27.66 -21.15
C VAL A 680 -5.14 -27.60 -19.63
N CYS A 681 -5.88 -28.57 -19.05
CA CYS A 681 -6.21 -28.66 -17.63
C CYS A 681 -5.34 -29.72 -16.92
N ARG A 682 -4.21 -29.30 -16.35
CA ARG A 682 -3.34 -30.14 -15.48
C ARG A 682 -3.28 -29.54 -14.08
N TYR A 683 -2.98 -30.38 -13.08
CA TYR A 683 -2.88 -29.98 -11.67
C TYR A 683 -1.94 -28.78 -11.45
N LYS A 684 -0.77 -28.74 -12.09
CA LYS A 684 0.18 -27.61 -11.98
C LYS A 684 -0.39 -26.25 -12.43
N ASN A 685 -1.43 -26.27 -13.25
CA ASN A 685 -2.09 -25.08 -13.79
C ASN A 685 -3.53 -24.91 -13.25
N SER A 686 -3.94 -25.78 -12.33
CA SER A 686 -5.27 -25.79 -11.75
C SER A 686 -5.34 -24.83 -10.55
N PRO A 687 -6.46 -24.10 -10.37
CA PRO A 687 -6.68 -23.28 -9.18
C PRO A 687 -6.94 -24.10 -7.92
N LEU A 688 -7.08 -25.42 -8.05
CA LEU A 688 -7.62 -26.30 -7.04
C LEU A 688 -6.50 -27.09 -6.35
N THR A 689 -5.32 -26.51 -6.14
CA THR A 689 -4.18 -27.23 -5.55
C THR A 689 -4.55 -27.94 -4.24
N GLU A 690 -5.37 -27.29 -3.40
CA GLU A 690 -5.85 -27.85 -2.13
C GLU A 690 -7.07 -28.79 -2.25
N LYS A 691 -7.90 -28.66 -3.30
CA LYS A 691 -9.16 -29.42 -3.48
C LYS A 691 -9.18 -30.31 -4.72
N TRP A 692 -8.02 -30.60 -5.30
CA TRP A 692 -7.94 -31.39 -6.53
C TRP A 692 -8.47 -32.81 -6.33
N CYS A 693 -8.20 -33.42 -5.16
CA CYS A 693 -8.69 -34.75 -4.81
C CYS A 693 -10.23 -34.77 -4.77
N ASP A 694 -10.84 -33.77 -4.13
CA ASP A 694 -12.30 -33.60 -4.08
C ASP A 694 -12.90 -33.51 -5.48
N PHE A 695 -12.27 -32.73 -6.36
CA PHE A 695 -12.68 -32.56 -7.75
C PHE A 695 -12.60 -33.87 -8.56
N LEU A 696 -11.51 -34.64 -8.43
CA LEU A 696 -11.38 -35.94 -9.12
C LEU A 696 -12.46 -36.93 -8.65
N MET A 697 -12.76 -36.93 -7.35
CA MET A 697 -13.82 -37.75 -6.76
C MET A 697 -15.21 -37.35 -7.27
N ASP A 698 -15.48 -36.04 -7.38
CA ASP A 698 -16.74 -35.51 -7.92
C ASP A 698 -16.90 -35.87 -9.41
N LEU A 699 -15.81 -35.80 -10.18
CA LEU A 699 -15.78 -36.18 -11.60
C LEU A 699 -16.08 -37.67 -11.79
N TYR A 700 -15.46 -38.55 -10.99
CA TYR A 700 -15.73 -39.99 -11.03
C TYR A 700 -17.17 -40.32 -10.60
N SER A 701 -17.68 -39.66 -9.55
CA SER A 701 -19.08 -39.81 -9.12
C SER A 701 -20.08 -39.38 -10.19
N TYR A 702 -19.76 -38.34 -10.96
CA TYR A 702 -20.62 -37.88 -12.05
C TYR A 702 -20.69 -38.89 -13.19
N GLU A 703 -19.56 -39.44 -13.64
CA GLU A 703 -19.50 -40.46 -14.68
C GLU A 703 -20.31 -41.72 -14.31
N THR A 704 -20.15 -42.21 -13.07
CA THR A 704 -20.91 -43.37 -12.58
C THR A 704 -22.42 -43.13 -12.50
N LYS A 705 -22.86 -41.90 -12.24
CA LYS A 705 -24.29 -41.53 -12.19
C LYS A 705 -24.91 -41.31 -13.57
N THR A 706 -24.13 -40.78 -14.52
CA THR A 706 -24.65 -40.33 -15.82
C THR A 706 -24.36 -41.29 -16.98
N GLY A 707 -23.39 -42.19 -16.83
CA GLY A 707 -22.96 -43.13 -17.87
C GLY A 707 -22.18 -42.49 -19.03
N LEU A 708 -21.80 -41.22 -18.92
CA LEU A 708 -20.93 -40.53 -19.88
C LEU A 708 -19.49 -41.06 -19.75
N SER A 709 -18.92 -41.64 -20.81
CA SER A 709 -17.57 -42.20 -20.79
C SER A 709 -16.49 -41.11 -20.89
N VAL A 710 -16.19 -40.44 -19.78
CA VAL A 710 -15.21 -39.33 -19.72
C VAL A 710 -13.81 -39.82 -19.33
N LEU A 711 -13.73 -40.92 -18.57
CA LEU A 711 -12.51 -41.53 -18.04
C LEU A 711 -11.42 -41.82 -19.09
N PRO A 712 -11.70 -42.45 -20.27
CA PRO A 712 -10.67 -42.77 -21.25
C PRO A 712 -9.97 -41.52 -21.80
N SER A 713 -10.72 -40.43 -22.00
CA SER A 713 -10.21 -39.17 -22.56
C SER A 713 -9.53 -38.27 -21.50
N LEU A 714 -9.89 -38.43 -20.22
CA LEU A 714 -9.37 -37.63 -19.10
C LEU A 714 -8.40 -38.41 -18.19
N GLN A 715 -7.90 -39.57 -18.61
CA GLN A 715 -6.95 -40.36 -17.83
C GLN A 715 -5.71 -39.56 -17.37
N SER A 716 -5.20 -38.67 -18.23
CA SER A 716 -4.10 -37.77 -17.90
C SER A 716 -4.43 -36.75 -16.80
N VAL A 717 -5.71 -36.34 -16.64
CA VAL A 717 -6.17 -35.44 -15.58
C VAL A 717 -6.18 -36.17 -14.24
N PHE A 718 -6.66 -37.42 -14.22
CA PHE A 718 -6.61 -38.28 -13.03
C PHE A 718 -5.17 -38.63 -12.64
N GLN A 719 -4.27 -38.87 -13.61
CA GLN A 719 -2.85 -39.15 -13.34
C GLN A 719 -2.05 -37.91 -12.95
N SER A 720 -2.51 -36.72 -13.36
CA SER A 720 -1.95 -35.44 -12.96
C SER A 720 -2.46 -35.07 -11.55
N ALA A 721 -2.09 -35.84 -10.53
CA ALA A 721 -2.49 -35.61 -9.14
C ALA A 721 -1.32 -35.12 -8.26
N PRO A 722 -1.60 -34.41 -7.15
CA PRO A 722 -0.57 -34.03 -6.18
C PRO A 722 0.15 -35.23 -5.57
N ALA A 723 1.31 -34.97 -4.95
CA ALA A 723 2.04 -35.97 -4.17
C ALA A 723 1.34 -36.33 -2.86
N VAL A 724 0.71 -35.33 -2.22
CA VAL A 724 -0.09 -35.44 -0.99
C VAL A 724 -1.56 -35.25 -1.32
N TRP A 725 -2.41 -36.13 -0.83
CA TRP A 725 -3.85 -36.13 -1.07
C TRP A 725 -4.60 -35.82 0.22
N SER A 726 -5.16 -34.62 0.32
CA SER A 726 -6.01 -34.25 1.44
C SER A 726 -7.46 -34.67 1.16
N ILE A 727 -8.08 -35.43 2.07
CA ILE A 727 -9.46 -35.93 1.94
C ILE A 727 -10.22 -35.90 3.27
N ASN A 728 -11.48 -35.48 3.23
CA ASN A 728 -12.39 -35.58 4.36
C ASN A 728 -13.27 -36.84 4.24
N LEU A 729 -12.96 -37.89 5.00
CA LEU A 729 -13.74 -39.13 5.03
C LEU A 729 -15.10 -39.00 5.74
N SER A 730 -15.32 -37.93 6.52
CA SER A 730 -16.64 -37.69 7.12
C SER A 730 -17.67 -37.18 6.10
N GLU A 731 -17.22 -36.62 4.97
CA GLU A 731 -18.08 -36.08 3.91
C GLU A 731 -18.07 -36.91 2.63
N ARG A 732 -17.08 -37.79 2.45
CA ARG A 732 -16.82 -38.51 1.20
C ARG A 732 -16.81 -40.02 1.43
N LYS A 733 -17.35 -40.77 0.46
CA LYS A 733 -17.38 -42.24 0.50
C LYS A 733 -16.04 -42.84 0.14
N THR A 734 -15.55 -43.75 0.97
CA THR A 734 -14.27 -44.42 0.77
C THR A 734 -14.23 -45.32 -0.47
N SER A 735 -15.39 -45.83 -0.92
CA SER A 735 -15.49 -46.62 -2.14
C SER A 735 -15.11 -45.82 -3.40
N ILE A 736 -15.40 -44.53 -3.45
CA ILE A 736 -14.99 -43.66 -4.57
C ILE A 736 -13.49 -43.39 -4.50
N LEU A 737 -12.95 -43.18 -3.28
CA LEU A 737 -11.52 -42.96 -3.06
C LEU A 737 -10.70 -44.14 -3.58
N LEU A 738 -11.14 -45.37 -3.30
CA LEU A 738 -10.50 -46.58 -3.79
C LEU A 738 -10.38 -46.61 -5.32
N GLU A 739 -11.46 -46.31 -6.04
CA GLU A 739 -11.44 -46.31 -7.50
C GLU A 739 -10.56 -45.20 -8.07
N VAL A 740 -10.58 -44.01 -7.46
CA VAL A 740 -9.73 -42.88 -7.90
C VAL A 740 -8.25 -43.13 -7.59
N LEU A 741 -7.93 -43.84 -6.49
CA LEU A 741 -6.57 -44.29 -6.17
C LEU A 741 -6.05 -45.37 -7.14
N ARG A 742 -6.91 -46.28 -7.62
CA ARG A 742 -6.54 -47.29 -8.63
C ARG A 742 -6.11 -46.70 -9.96
N LEU A 743 -6.57 -45.49 -10.28
CA LEU A 743 -6.19 -44.78 -11.50
C LEU A 743 -4.80 -44.11 -11.41
N GLN A 744 -4.18 -44.10 -10.23
CA GLN A 744 -2.89 -43.44 -10.00
C GLN A 744 -1.71 -44.32 -10.45
N PRO A 745 -0.65 -43.71 -11.02
CA PRO A 745 0.53 -44.47 -11.47
C PRO A 745 1.41 -44.93 -10.30
N GLU A 746 1.34 -44.26 -9.15
CA GLU A 746 2.18 -44.48 -7.97
C GLU A 746 1.35 -44.37 -6.70
N LYS A 747 1.83 -44.97 -5.61
CA LYS A 747 1.21 -44.83 -4.27
C LYS A 747 1.23 -43.38 -3.81
N LYS A 748 0.14 -42.91 -3.20
CA LYS A 748 -0.01 -41.51 -2.78
C LYS A 748 0.09 -41.35 -1.27
N GLN A 749 0.65 -40.23 -0.81
CA GLN A 749 0.56 -39.85 0.59
C GLN A 749 -0.87 -39.33 0.82
N VAL A 750 -1.57 -39.84 1.84
CA VAL A 750 -2.96 -39.48 2.13
C VAL A 750 -3.03 -38.79 3.48
N GLU A 751 -3.57 -37.58 3.47
CA GLU A 751 -3.85 -36.77 4.64
C GLU A 751 -5.37 -36.69 4.85
N LEU A 752 -5.84 -37.08 6.02
CA LEU A 752 -7.24 -37.02 6.36
C LEU A 752 -7.57 -35.68 7.00
N THR A 753 -8.42 -34.87 6.37
CA THR A 753 -8.92 -33.59 6.93
C THR A 753 -10.21 -33.73 7.72
N GLY A 754 -10.71 -34.95 7.83
CA GLY A 754 -11.82 -35.33 8.70
C GLY A 754 -11.98 -36.85 8.71
N CYS A 755 -12.17 -37.41 9.90
CA CYS A 755 -12.24 -38.85 10.12
C CYS A 755 -13.70 -39.32 10.25
N SER A 756 -14.07 -40.38 9.52
CA SER A 756 -15.37 -41.04 9.75
C SER A 756 -15.28 -41.98 10.95
N HIS A 757 -16.32 -41.96 11.79
CA HIS A 757 -16.50 -42.94 12.87
C HIS A 757 -17.41 -44.09 12.49
N GLU A 758 -17.94 -44.11 11.27
CA GLU A 758 -18.74 -45.23 10.78
C GLU A 758 -17.84 -46.44 10.54
N GLU A 759 -18.13 -47.53 11.24
CA GLU A 759 -17.36 -48.78 11.17
C GLU A 759 -17.24 -49.33 9.74
N SER A 760 -18.28 -49.13 8.92
CA SER A 760 -18.29 -49.54 7.51
C SER A 760 -17.32 -48.73 6.64
N GLU A 761 -17.17 -47.42 6.90
CA GLU A 761 -16.23 -46.56 6.18
C GLU A 761 -14.79 -46.85 6.64
N VAL A 762 -14.55 -47.05 7.94
CA VAL A 762 -13.22 -47.48 8.46
C VAL A 762 -12.77 -48.80 7.83
N ARG A 763 -13.67 -49.80 7.76
CA ARG A 763 -13.37 -51.09 7.10
C ARG A 763 -13.16 -50.94 5.60
N SER A 764 -13.89 -50.05 4.95
CA SER A 764 -13.70 -49.75 3.52
C SER A 764 -12.33 -49.08 3.27
N PHE A 765 -11.87 -48.22 4.18
CA PHE A 765 -10.58 -47.55 4.08
C PHE A 765 -9.39 -48.50 4.11
N LEU A 766 -9.48 -49.61 4.84
CA LEU A 766 -8.47 -50.66 4.82
C LEU A 766 -8.18 -51.20 3.40
N GLN A 767 -9.14 -51.12 2.48
CA GLN A 767 -8.94 -51.54 1.08
C GLN A 767 -8.09 -50.55 0.27
N CYS A 768 -7.93 -49.30 0.74
CA CYS A 768 -7.12 -48.27 0.09
C CYS A 768 -5.63 -48.41 0.41
N LEU A 769 -5.26 -49.08 1.51
CA LEU A 769 -3.87 -49.20 2.00
C LEU A 769 -2.84 -49.65 0.95
N PRO A 770 -3.12 -50.59 0.01
CA PRO A 770 -2.16 -50.97 -1.02
C PRO A 770 -1.73 -49.82 -1.94
N TYR A 771 -2.55 -48.77 -2.06
CA TYR A 771 -2.34 -47.60 -2.92
C TYR A 771 -1.83 -46.38 -2.15
N ILE A 772 -1.63 -46.50 -0.84
CA ILE A 772 -1.18 -45.42 0.04
C ILE A 772 0.30 -45.64 0.40
N SER A 773 1.10 -44.59 0.33
CA SER A 773 2.51 -44.62 0.75
C SER A 773 2.71 -44.15 2.18
N GLN A 774 1.97 -43.13 2.61
CA GLN A 774 1.98 -42.59 3.97
C GLN A 774 0.58 -42.12 4.36
N LEU A 775 0.24 -42.24 5.65
CA LEU A 775 -1.05 -41.84 6.21
C LEU A 775 -0.87 -40.82 7.33
N SER A 776 -1.50 -39.66 7.19
CA SER A 776 -1.55 -38.60 8.19
C SER A 776 -2.99 -38.12 8.42
N VAL A 777 -3.22 -37.38 9.50
CA VAL A 777 -4.46 -36.65 9.76
C VAL A 777 -4.11 -35.19 10.02
N ASP A 778 -4.90 -34.26 9.50
CA ASP A 778 -4.63 -32.83 9.59
C ASP A 778 -4.65 -32.31 11.04
N THR A 779 -4.06 -31.13 11.26
CA THR A 779 -3.97 -30.51 12.59
C THR A 779 -5.29 -29.93 13.09
N LYS A 780 -6.24 -29.67 12.19
CA LYS A 780 -7.57 -29.11 12.47
C LYS A 780 -8.52 -30.13 13.10
N THR A 781 -8.34 -31.42 12.79
CA THR A 781 -9.07 -32.50 13.47
C THR A 781 -8.72 -32.53 14.95
N SER A 782 -9.71 -32.78 15.82
CA SER A 782 -9.48 -32.86 17.26
C SER A 782 -8.57 -34.06 17.60
N ASP A 783 -7.73 -33.91 18.62
CA ASP A 783 -6.83 -35.00 19.04
C ASP A 783 -7.63 -36.22 19.48
N GLU A 784 -8.78 -36.02 20.12
CA GLU A 784 -9.67 -37.10 20.53
C GLU A 784 -10.23 -37.90 19.35
N ASP A 785 -10.72 -37.21 18.31
CA ASP A 785 -11.27 -37.85 17.10
C ASP A 785 -10.16 -38.57 16.33
N ARG A 786 -8.96 -37.98 16.26
CA ARG A 786 -7.78 -38.58 15.64
C ARG A 786 -7.38 -39.86 16.34
N THR A 787 -7.21 -39.84 17.66
CA THR A 787 -6.87 -41.06 18.43
C THR A 787 -7.96 -42.11 18.28
N LYS A 788 -9.24 -41.72 18.36
CA LYS A 788 -10.36 -42.65 18.21
C LYS A 788 -10.39 -43.30 16.82
N PHE A 789 -10.16 -42.53 15.76
CA PHE A 789 -10.08 -43.05 14.40
C PHE A 789 -8.95 -44.06 14.25
N PHE A 790 -7.73 -43.73 14.70
CA PHE A 790 -6.61 -44.67 14.61
C PHE A 790 -6.83 -45.93 15.45
N VAL A 791 -7.33 -45.83 16.68
CA VAL A 791 -7.67 -47.01 17.49
C VAL A 791 -8.66 -47.90 16.75
N ASN A 792 -9.74 -47.32 16.19
CA ASN A 792 -10.72 -48.07 15.42
C ASN A 792 -10.11 -48.70 14.15
N LEU A 793 -9.25 -47.97 13.44
CA LEU A 793 -8.59 -48.44 12.22
C LEU A 793 -7.66 -49.63 12.50
N PHE A 794 -6.84 -49.55 13.55
CA PHE A 794 -5.95 -50.61 13.97
C PHE A 794 -6.70 -51.82 14.54
N CYS A 795 -7.73 -51.63 15.40
CA CYS A 795 -8.53 -52.75 15.89
C CYS A 795 -9.31 -53.42 14.72
N ALA A 796 -9.86 -52.66 13.75
CA ALA A 796 -10.49 -53.22 12.55
C ALA A 796 -9.53 -53.96 11.61
N ALA A 797 -8.28 -53.47 11.48
CA ALA A 797 -7.23 -54.16 10.74
C ALA A 797 -6.89 -55.52 11.39
N ALA A 798 -6.76 -55.56 12.72
CA ALA A 798 -6.50 -56.79 13.47
C ALA A 798 -7.64 -57.82 13.34
N GLU A 799 -8.89 -57.37 13.44
CA GLU A 799 -10.07 -58.22 13.21
C GLU A 799 -10.07 -58.82 11.81
N ARG A 800 -9.81 -58.01 10.79
CA ARG A 800 -9.81 -58.46 9.39
C ARG A 800 -8.64 -59.40 9.10
N GLU A 801 -7.46 -59.14 9.66
CA GLU A 801 -6.30 -60.01 9.57
C GLU A 801 -6.59 -61.38 10.21
N GLN A 802 -7.24 -61.41 11.38
CA GLN A 802 -7.66 -62.67 12.02
C GLN A 802 -8.70 -63.44 11.19
N GLN A 803 -9.60 -62.74 10.48
CA GLN A 803 -10.65 -63.34 9.65
C GLN A 803 -10.15 -63.85 8.30
N THR A 804 -9.28 -63.09 7.64
CA THR A 804 -8.88 -63.32 6.24
C THR A 804 -7.49 -63.94 6.09
N GLY A 805 -6.63 -63.81 7.13
CA GLY A 805 -5.21 -64.15 7.06
C GLY A 805 -4.36 -63.15 6.26
N GLU A 806 -4.95 -62.07 5.74
CA GLU A 806 -4.22 -60.99 5.08
C GLU A 806 -3.42 -60.19 6.11
N LYS A 807 -2.14 -59.92 5.83
CA LYS A 807 -1.26 -59.14 6.71
C LYS A 807 -1.55 -57.64 6.69
N ILE A 808 -2.76 -57.25 7.08
CA ILE A 808 -3.27 -55.87 6.99
C ILE A 808 -2.61 -54.98 8.03
N LEU A 809 -2.33 -55.47 9.23
CA LEU A 809 -1.59 -54.73 10.25
C LEU A 809 -0.17 -54.41 9.80
N GLU A 810 0.49 -55.33 9.07
CA GLU A 810 1.81 -55.08 8.48
C GLU A 810 1.73 -53.97 7.41
N LEU A 811 0.70 -53.99 6.55
CA LEU A 811 0.46 -52.94 5.57
C LEU A 811 0.13 -51.59 6.22
N LEU A 812 -0.73 -51.56 7.25
CA LEU A 812 -1.09 -50.33 7.96
C LEU A 812 0.11 -49.74 8.71
N SER A 813 0.92 -50.59 9.34
CA SER A 813 2.18 -50.17 9.98
C SER A 813 3.15 -49.55 8.96
N SER A 814 3.23 -50.10 7.75
CA SER A 814 4.13 -49.60 6.71
C SER A 814 3.81 -48.20 6.20
N VAL A 815 2.56 -47.74 6.33
CA VAL A 815 2.13 -46.39 5.93
C VAL A 815 2.18 -45.37 7.09
N CYS A 816 2.47 -45.82 8.31
CA CYS A 816 2.59 -44.98 9.49
C CYS A 816 4.07 -44.82 9.88
N THR A 817 4.71 -43.74 9.43
CA THR A 817 6.09 -43.40 9.85
C THR A 817 6.10 -42.20 10.79
N TYR A 818 7.00 -42.14 11.77
CA TYR A 818 7.04 -41.03 12.72
C TYR A 818 7.09 -39.62 12.07
N GLN A 819 7.75 -39.47 10.92
CA GLN A 819 7.84 -38.20 10.18
C GLN A 819 6.49 -37.71 9.63
N THR A 820 5.55 -38.62 9.38
CA THR A 820 4.27 -38.30 8.71
C THR A 820 3.04 -38.78 9.49
N PHE A 821 3.26 -39.50 10.58
CA PHE A 821 2.25 -40.01 11.48
C PHE A 821 2.50 -39.47 12.89
N PRO A 822 1.50 -38.86 13.53
CA PRO A 822 0.12 -38.71 13.07
C PRO A 822 -0.11 -37.46 12.20
N PHE A 823 0.89 -36.59 12.09
CA PHE A 823 0.83 -35.29 11.39
C PHE A 823 1.77 -35.25 10.19
N ASN A 824 1.42 -34.43 9.19
CA ASN A 824 2.28 -34.13 8.05
C ASN A 824 3.18 -32.93 8.35
N GLU A 825 4.50 -33.07 8.15
CA GLU A 825 5.51 -32.00 8.38
C GLU A 825 5.29 -30.72 7.57
N ARG A 826 4.38 -30.71 6.57
CA ARG A 826 4.12 -29.54 5.71
C ARG A 826 3.18 -28.48 6.30
N CYS A 827 2.56 -28.72 7.46
CA CYS A 827 1.71 -27.73 8.14
C CYS A 827 2.51 -26.76 9.03
N LYS A 828 3.71 -26.35 8.59
CA LYS A 828 4.59 -25.41 9.29
C LYS A 828 4.27 -23.97 8.87
N ASP A 829 3.04 -23.54 9.10
CA ASP A 829 2.70 -22.12 9.02
C ASP A 829 2.83 -21.56 10.44
N ASP A 830 3.79 -20.67 10.63
CA ASP A 830 4.03 -19.72 11.73
C ASP A 830 4.06 -20.19 13.21
N ASP A 831 3.70 -21.43 13.55
CA ASP A 831 3.78 -21.96 14.94
C ASP A 831 5.11 -22.71 15.20
N ASP A 832 5.72 -22.49 16.36
CA ASP A 832 7.02 -23.06 16.78
C ASP A 832 7.10 -24.59 16.61
N ASP A 833 8.17 -25.07 15.95
CA ASP A 833 8.47 -26.49 15.72
C ASP A 833 8.50 -27.33 17.02
N HIS A 834 8.61 -26.68 18.18
CA HIS A 834 8.55 -27.28 19.51
C HIS A 834 7.14 -27.75 19.90
N ASP A 835 6.13 -26.88 19.77
CA ASP A 835 4.75 -27.17 20.19
C ASP A 835 4.12 -28.29 19.37
N MET A 836 4.45 -28.37 18.07
CA MET A 836 4.01 -29.46 17.20
C MET A 836 4.58 -30.82 17.63
N LYS A 837 5.87 -30.88 18.04
CA LYS A 837 6.49 -32.12 18.55
C LYS A 837 5.90 -32.55 19.88
N LYS A 838 5.58 -31.58 20.75
CA LYS A 838 4.86 -31.81 22.01
C LYS A 838 3.49 -32.43 21.77
N ARG A 839 2.68 -31.84 20.88
CA ARG A 839 1.36 -32.38 20.51
C ARG A 839 1.43 -33.78 19.90
N GLN A 840 2.50 -34.08 19.14
CA GLN A 840 2.75 -35.41 18.60
C GLN A 840 3.04 -36.46 19.67
N CYS A 841 3.89 -36.14 20.67
CA CYS A 841 4.15 -37.03 21.80
C CYS A 841 2.87 -37.33 22.58
N ASP A 842 2.07 -36.29 22.85
CA ASP A 842 0.80 -36.40 23.55
C ASP A 842 -0.17 -37.37 22.84
N LEU A 843 -0.33 -37.25 21.52
CA LEU A 843 -1.20 -38.14 20.76
C LEU A 843 -0.69 -39.59 20.75
N LEU A 844 0.63 -39.81 20.67
CA LEU A 844 1.21 -41.15 20.70
C LEU A 844 1.00 -41.82 22.06
N LEU A 845 1.13 -41.08 23.17
CA LEU A 845 0.84 -41.59 24.51
C LEU A 845 -0.65 -41.96 24.67
N ASP A 846 -1.55 -41.12 24.16
CA ASP A 846 -2.99 -41.39 24.19
C ASP A 846 -3.38 -42.58 23.30
N LEU A 847 -2.75 -42.71 22.13
CA LEU A 847 -2.92 -43.85 21.23
C LEU A 847 -2.48 -45.15 21.92
N TYR A 848 -1.29 -45.17 22.53
CA TYR A 848 -0.80 -46.35 23.25
C TYR A 848 -1.76 -46.76 24.37
N SER A 849 -2.21 -45.81 25.19
CA SER A 849 -3.16 -46.07 26.27
C SER A 849 -4.47 -46.67 25.76
N LYS A 850 -5.07 -46.08 24.72
CA LYS A 850 -6.36 -46.54 24.19
C LYS A 850 -6.24 -47.88 23.45
N VAL A 851 -5.14 -48.13 22.74
CA VAL A 851 -4.89 -49.44 22.10
C VAL A 851 -4.71 -50.51 23.16
N LYS A 852 -3.93 -50.25 24.21
CA LYS A 852 -3.76 -51.20 25.32
C LYS A 852 -5.09 -51.54 26.00
N ASP A 853 -5.96 -50.54 26.18
CA ASP A 853 -7.32 -50.78 26.67
C ASP A 853 -8.19 -51.55 25.66
N CYS A 854 -8.01 -51.35 24.34
CA CYS A 854 -8.67 -52.13 23.27
C CYS A 854 -8.23 -53.61 23.36
N GLU A 855 -6.93 -53.88 23.43
CA GLU A 855 -6.39 -55.25 23.53
C GLU A 855 -6.87 -55.97 24.79
N ALA A 856 -6.87 -55.29 25.94
CA ALA A 856 -7.34 -55.86 27.20
C ALA A 856 -8.83 -56.23 27.17
N LYS A 857 -9.65 -55.48 26.41
CA LYS A 857 -11.09 -55.72 26.29
C LYS A 857 -11.44 -56.76 25.21
N THR A 858 -10.72 -56.75 24.09
CA THR A 858 -11.06 -57.52 22.89
C THR A 858 -10.23 -58.79 22.72
N GLY A 859 -9.06 -58.87 23.35
CA GLY A 859 -8.08 -59.94 23.13
C GLY A 859 -7.32 -59.85 21.80
N LEU A 860 -7.51 -58.77 21.03
CA LEU A 860 -6.77 -58.53 19.78
C LEU A 860 -5.30 -58.19 20.08
N SER A 861 -4.40 -58.59 19.18
CA SER A 861 -2.98 -58.24 19.23
C SER A 861 -2.70 -57.15 18.20
N VAL A 862 -2.61 -55.90 18.67
CA VAL A 862 -2.50 -54.67 17.89
C VAL A 862 -1.17 -53.96 18.16
N LEU A 863 -0.74 -53.86 19.42
CA LEU A 863 0.48 -53.18 19.85
C LEU A 863 1.75 -53.62 19.10
N PRO A 864 1.96 -54.92 18.75
CA PRO A 864 3.12 -55.32 17.96
C PRO A 864 3.23 -54.62 16.60
N SER A 865 2.09 -54.30 15.97
CA SER A 865 2.08 -53.59 14.68
C SER A 865 2.42 -52.11 14.80
N LEU A 866 2.17 -51.50 15.96
CA LEU A 866 2.53 -50.12 16.28
C LEU A 866 3.94 -49.99 16.86
N GLN A 867 4.60 -51.11 17.16
CA GLN A 867 5.93 -51.11 17.77
C GLN A 867 6.95 -50.34 16.93
N SER A 868 6.89 -50.48 15.59
CA SER A 868 7.73 -49.72 14.66
C SER A 868 7.53 -48.21 14.81
N VAL A 869 6.27 -47.74 14.93
CA VAL A 869 5.92 -46.32 15.12
C VAL A 869 6.51 -45.80 16.43
N PHE A 870 6.30 -46.52 17.53
CA PHE A 870 6.84 -46.15 18.83
C PHE A 870 8.37 -46.24 18.89
N GLN A 871 8.99 -47.17 18.17
CA GLN A 871 10.46 -47.32 18.08
C GLN A 871 11.10 -46.28 17.17
N SER A 872 10.39 -45.82 16.14
CA SER A 872 10.81 -44.73 15.25
C SER A 872 10.74 -43.33 15.91
N ALA A 873 10.87 -43.30 17.24
CA ALA A 873 10.51 -42.23 18.16
C ALA A 873 11.29 -40.91 17.97
N PRO A 874 10.75 -39.79 18.48
CA PRO A 874 11.44 -38.50 18.46
C PRO A 874 12.75 -38.55 19.25
N ALA A 875 13.64 -37.60 18.95
CA ALA A 875 14.84 -37.37 19.77
C ALA A 875 14.48 -37.03 21.23
N VAL A 876 13.34 -36.36 21.46
CA VAL A 876 12.85 -35.87 22.75
C VAL A 876 11.39 -36.27 22.95
N TRP A 877 11.07 -36.84 24.12
CA TRP A 877 9.70 -37.14 24.54
C TRP A 877 9.16 -36.05 25.45
N PHE A 878 8.01 -35.47 25.10
CA PHE A 878 7.32 -34.48 25.93
C PHE A 878 6.25 -35.16 26.80
N ILE A 879 6.14 -34.77 28.06
CA ILE A 879 5.07 -35.23 28.95
C ILE A 879 4.56 -34.12 29.88
N ASN A 880 3.23 -34.01 29.94
CA ASN A 880 2.53 -33.25 30.98
C ASN A 880 2.28 -34.15 32.21
N LEU A 881 3.03 -33.97 33.30
CA LEU A 881 2.84 -34.73 34.54
C LEU A 881 1.55 -34.34 35.28
N SER A 882 1.02 -33.14 35.05
CA SER A 882 -0.19 -32.64 35.70
C SER A 882 -1.45 -33.38 35.21
N GLU A 883 -1.47 -33.77 33.93
CA GLU A 883 -2.60 -34.42 33.26
C GLU A 883 -2.41 -35.93 33.06
N ARG A 884 -1.21 -36.37 32.62
CA ARG A 884 -1.01 -37.75 32.15
C ARG A 884 -0.49 -38.69 33.23
N LYS A 885 -0.73 -40.00 33.03
CA LYS A 885 -0.19 -41.07 33.88
C LYS A 885 1.21 -41.44 33.41
N THR A 886 2.19 -41.27 34.29
CA THR A 886 3.61 -41.63 34.03
C THR A 886 3.83 -43.12 33.75
N SER A 887 2.89 -43.99 34.17
CA SER A 887 2.92 -45.41 33.83
C SER A 887 2.84 -45.67 32.33
N ILE A 888 2.14 -44.82 31.57
CA ILE A 888 2.04 -44.94 30.10
C ILE A 888 3.38 -44.61 29.47
N LEU A 889 4.00 -43.50 29.88
CA LEU A 889 5.34 -43.12 29.42
C LEU A 889 6.38 -44.20 29.73
N LEU A 890 6.34 -44.78 30.93
CA LEU A 890 7.23 -45.88 31.30
C LEU A 890 7.14 -47.07 30.33
N GLU A 891 5.92 -47.43 29.92
CA GLU A 891 5.70 -48.54 28.99
C GLU A 891 6.18 -48.19 27.58
N VAL A 892 5.94 -46.97 27.12
CA VAL A 892 6.44 -46.48 25.82
C VAL A 892 7.97 -46.37 25.80
N LEU A 893 8.59 -45.94 26.91
CA LEU A 893 10.05 -45.88 27.06
C LEU A 893 10.70 -47.27 27.06
N LYS A 894 10.02 -48.30 27.59
CA LYS A 894 10.51 -49.70 27.53
C LYS A 894 10.55 -50.27 26.12
N LEU A 895 9.78 -49.71 25.18
CA LEU A 895 9.78 -50.13 23.78
C LEU A 895 10.97 -49.53 23.00
N GLN A 896 11.66 -48.53 23.56
CA GLN A 896 12.74 -47.82 22.90
C GLN A 896 14.03 -48.67 22.83
N PRO A 897 14.78 -48.60 21.72
CA PRO A 897 16.05 -49.32 21.61
C PRO A 897 17.16 -48.70 22.48
N GLU A 898 17.05 -47.40 22.79
CA GLU A 898 18.05 -46.61 23.52
C GLU A 898 17.34 -45.68 24.51
N LYS A 899 18.09 -45.17 25.50
CA LYS A 899 17.57 -44.15 26.44
C LYS A 899 17.25 -42.85 25.67
N LYS A 900 16.13 -42.21 25.99
CA LYS A 900 15.67 -40.99 25.29
C LYS A 900 15.67 -39.77 26.20
N GLN A 901 15.80 -38.58 25.61
CA GLN A 901 15.59 -37.34 26.34
C GLN A 901 14.10 -37.21 26.66
N VAL A 902 13.78 -36.74 27.87
CA VAL A 902 12.42 -36.47 28.31
C VAL A 902 12.31 -35.04 28.78
N GLU A 903 11.33 -34.33 28.24
CA GLU A 903 10.99 -32.97 28.63
C GLU A 903 9.65 -32.93 29.36
N LEU A 904 9.63 -32.30 30.52
CA LEU A 904 8.43 -32.09 31.31
C LEU A 904 7.84 -30.73 30.94
N THR A 905 6.66 -30.71 30.32
CA THR A 905 6.03 -29.47 29.84
C THR A 905 5.12 -28.81 30.88
N GLN A 906 4.62 -29.61 31.83
CA GLN A 906 3.88 -29.16 33.00
C GLN A 906 4.09 -30.16 34.15
N TYR A 907 4.10 -29.62 35.37
CA TYR A 907 4.51 -30.35 36.55
C TYR A 907 3.39 -30.47 37.58
N THR A 908 3.69 -31.21 38.65
CA THR A 908 2.77 -31.41 39.76
C THR A 908 3.56 -31.59 41.05
N HIS A 909 3.13 -30.94 42.12
CA HIS A 909 3.69 -31.19 43.46
C HIS A 909 3.08 -32.41 44.15
N LYS A 910 2.20 -33.17 43.46
CA LYS A 910 1.66 -34.42 44.01
C LYS A 910 2.80 -35.44 44.14
N LYS A 911 3.23 -35.69 45.39
CA LYS A 911 4.29 -36.66 45.73
C LYS A 911 4.10 -38.02 45.05
N SER A 912 2.87 -38.51 44.91
CA SER A 912 2.57 -39.78 44.24
C SER A 912 2.96 -39.78 42.76
N LYS A 913 2.66 -38.69 42.03
CA LYS A 913 3.00 -38.55 40.60
C LYS A 913 4.51 -38.41 40.39
N ILE A 914 5.20 -37.65 41.24
CA ILE A 914 6.67 -37.54 41.25
C ILE A 914 7.30 -38.93 41.48
N ARG A 915 6.82 -39.68 42.49
CA ARG A 915 7.32 -41.04 42.78
C ARG A 915 7.11 -42.00 41.61
N SER A 916 5.99 -41.91 40.92
CA SER A 916 5.75 -42.70 39.70
C SER A 916 6.67 -42.27 38.55
N PHE A 917 6.95 -40.98 38.37
CA PHE A 917 7.91 -40.49 37.38
C PHE A 917 9.33 -41.03 37.60
N LEU A 918 9.79 -41.11 38.86
CA LEU A 918 11.13 -41.65 39.20
C LEU A 918 11.36 -43.08 38.69
N GLN A 919 10.30 -43.85 38.39
CA GLN A 919 10.42 -45.18 37.78
C GLN A 919 10.88 -45.14 36.31
N CYS A 920 10.77 -43.99 35.64
CA CYS A 920 11.18 -43.80 34.24
C CYS A 920 12.69 -43.54 34.10
N LEU A 921 13.37 -43.08 35.16
CA LEU A 921 14.79 -42.68 35.12
C LEU A 921 15.74 -43.68 34.47
N PRO A 922 15.62 -45.02 34.65
CA PRO A 922 16.50 -45.98 33.98
C PRO A 922 16.48 -45.92 32.45
N TYR A 923 15.41 -45.37 31.86
CA TYR A 923 15.17 -45.28 30.42
C TYR A 923 15.39 -43.86 29.86
N ILE A 924 15.77 -42.90 30.70
CA ILE A 924 15.96 -41.50 30.32
C ILE A 924 17.45 -41.21 30.17
N SER A 925 17.84 -40.51 29.10
CA SER A 925 19.23 -40.06 28.88
C SER A 925 19.46 -38.64 29.42
N GLN A 926 18.47 -37.76 29.26
CA GLN A 926 18.50 -36.37 29.69
C GLN A 926 17.10 -35.93 30.14
N LEU A 927 17.03 -35.11 31.17
CA LEU A 927 15.80 -34.54 31.71
C LEU A 927 15.82 -33.02 31.56
N SER A 928 14.91 -32.48 30.75
CA SER A 928 14.63 -31.04 30.67
C SER A 928 13.24 -30.74 31.24
N VAL A 929 13.03 -29.50 31.69
CA VAL A 929 11.72 -29.04 32.14
C VAL A 929 11.48 -27.62 31.62
N TYR A 930 10.26 -27.36 31.17
CA TYR A 930 9.82 -26.04 30.72
C TYR A 930 9.00 -25.37 31.83
N PHE A 931 9.34 -24.12 32.21
CA PHE A 931 8.63 -23.35 33.23
C PHE A 931 8.45 -21.89 32.82
N GLU A 932 7.25 -21.36 33.07
CA GLU A 932 6.99 -19.90 33.01
C GLU A 932 7.46 -19.18 34.29
N ASP A 933 7.54 -19.89 35.44
CA ASP A 933 7.92 -19.33 36.75
C ASP A 933 9.18 -20.01 37.34
N PRO A 934 10.33 -19.30 37.37
CA PRO A 934 11.58 -19.69 38.03
C PRO A 934 11.48 -20.25 39.45
N ASP A 935 10.62 -19.67 40.29
CA ASP A 935 10.55 -20.06 41.71
C ASP A 935 9.84 -21.39 41.88
N GLU A 936 8.81 -21.63 41.07
CA GLU A 936 8.08 -22.89 41.06
C GLU A 936 8.89 -24.02 40.41
N GLU A 937 9.73 -23.69 39.44
CA GLU A 937 10.76 -24.57 38.88
C GLU A 937 11.69 -25.12 39.95
N ILE A 938 12.35 -24.21 40.67
CA ILE A 938 13.27 -24.56 41.76
C ILE A 938 12.55 -25.41 42.80
N ARG A 939 11.31 -25.04 43.13
CA ARG A 939 10.48 -25.79 44.08
C ARG A 939 10.18 -27.20 43.58
N PHE A 940 9.87 -27.38 42.30
CA PHE A 940 9.65 -28.70 41.72
C PHE A 940 10.91 -29.56 41.80
N PHE A 941 12.08 -29.02 41.43
CA PHE A 941 13.33 -29.77 41.49
C PHE A 941 13.73 -30.16 42.91
N VAL A 942 13.61 -29.25 43.88
CA VAL A 942 13.84 -29.58 45.29
C VAL A 942 12.93 -30.72 45.73
N ASN A 943 11.64 -30.70 45.33
CA ASN A 943 10.72 -31.79 45.63
C ASN A 943 11.08 -33.10 44.92
N LEU A 944 11.55 -33.05 43.67
CA LEU A 944 11.97 -34.21 42.89
C LEU A 944 13.16 -34.92 43.54
N PHE A 945 14.19 -34.16 43.90
CA PHE A 945 15.37 -34.68 44.57
C PHE A 945 15.10 -35.12 46.01
N CYS A 946 14.34 -34.36 46.80
CA CYS A 946 13.96 -34.77 48.16
C CYS A 946 13.07 -36.06 48.07
N ALA A 947 12.22 -36.24 47.04
CA ALA A 947 11.46 -37.49 46.82
C ALA A 947 12.34 -38.67 46.34
N ALA A 948 13.39 -38.42 45.55
CA ALA A 948 14.37 -39.42 45.17
C ALA A 948 15.14 -39.93 46.39
N ALA A 949 15.60 -39.03 47.26
CA ALA A 949 16.26 -39.36 48.51
C ALA A 949 15.37 -40.16 49.47
N GLU A 950 14.10 -39.74 49.64
CA GLU A 950 13.11 -40.49 50.43
C GLU A 950 12.94 -41.92 49.90
N ARG A 951 12.89 -42.10 48.57
CA ARG A 951 12.68 -43.41 47.96
C ARG A 951 13.93 -44.28 48.04
N GLU A 952 15.11 -43.72 47.81
CA GLU A 952 16.40 -44.40 47.95
C GLU A 952 16.61 -44.93 49.38
N GLN A 953 16.24 -44.15 50.41
CA GLN A 953 16.23 -44.62 51.80
C GLN A 953 15.24 -45.79 52.04
N GLN A 954 14.13 -45.84 51.30
CA GLN A 954 13.10 -46.88 51.45
C GLN A 954 13.41 -48.16 50.67
N THR A 955 13.95 -48.05 49.46
CA THR A 955 14.13 -49.18 48.53
C THR A 955 15.58 -49.67 48.47
N GLY A 956 16.56 -48.85 48.86
CA GLY A 956 18.00 -49.13 48.67
C GLY A 956 18.48 -48.99 47.22
N GLU A 957 17.65 -48.47 46.31
CA GLU A 957 18.00 -48.20 44.91
C GLU A 957 18.82 -46.89 44.80
N THR A 958 19.83 -46.82 43.92
CA THR A 958 20.66 -45.62 43.68
C THR A 958 19.94 -44.56 42.81
N ILE A 959 18.77 -44.10 43.26
CA ILE A 959 17.89 -43.21 42.50
C ILE A 959 18.47 -41.81 42.37
N LEU A 960 19.11 -41.28 43.41
CA LEU A 960 19.76 -39.98 43.36
C LEU A 960 20.93 -39.97 42.36
N GLU A 961 21.66 -41.09 42.24
CA GLU A 961 22.72 -41.24 41.24
C GLU A 961 22.15 -41.26 39.81
N LEU A 962 21.07 -42.01 39.60
CA LEU A 962 20.36 -42.01 38.31
C LEU A 962 19.79 -40.63 37.96
N LEU A 963 19.18 -39.93 38.91
CA LEU A 963 18.64 -38.58 38.70
C LEU A 963 19.76 -37.58 38.41
N SER A 964 20.88 -37.66 39.12
CA SER A 964 22.06 -36.84 38.85
C SER A 964 22.64 -37.09 37.46
N SER A 965 22.61 -38.33 36.97
CA SER A 965 23.13 -38.68 35.64
C SER A 965 22.32 -38.12 34.47
N VAL A 966 21.04 -37.77 34.68
CA VAL A 966 20.15 -37.23 33.63
C VAL A 966 20.02 -35.71 33.68
N CYS A 967 20.56 -35.04 34.70
CA CYS A 967 20.54 -33.59 34.86
C CYS A 967 21.91 -32.99 34.52
N THR A 968 21.99 -32.10 33.54
CA THR A 968 23.23 -31.35 33.20
C THR A 968 22.97 -29.85 33.18
N TYR A 969 23.99 -29.01 33.39
CA TYR A 969 23.83 -27.54 33.32
C TYR A 969 23.12 -27.03 32.05
N GLN A 970 23.33 -27.68 30.90
CA GLN A 970 22.72 -27.29 29.61
C GLN A 970 21.23 -27.65 29.49
N THR A 971 20.75 -28.59 30.30
CA THR A 971 19.36 -29.08 30.25
C THR A 971 18.60 -28.83 31.55
N PHE A 972 19.29 -28.29 32.55
CA PHE A 972 18.83 -28.14 33.92
C PHE A 972 19.64 -27.02 34.61
N PRO A 973 18.99 -25.98 35.19
CA PRO A 973 17.55 -25.77 35.28
C PRO A 973 16.90 -25.18 34.01
N VAL A 974 17.52 -24.19 33.35
CA VAL A 974 16.87 -23.43 32.25
C VAL A 974 17.34 -23.91 30.87
N ASN A 975 16.40 -24.21 29.96
CA ASN A 975 16.68 -24.58 28.56
C ASN A 975 16.94 -23.30 27.72
N GLU A 976 17.99 -23.28 26.90
CA GLU A 976 18.41 -22.08 26.13
C GLU A 976 17.38 -21.60 25.09
N LYS A 977 16.39 -22.43 24.74
CA LYS A 977 15.52 -22.24 23.57
C LYS A 977 14.21 -21.48 23.82
N ASP A 978 13.88 -21.18 25.06
CA ASP A 978 12.50 -20.82 25.44
C ASP A 978 12.29 -19.31 25.69
N MET A 979 13.19 -18.45 25.20
CA MET A 979 13.11 -16.99 25.39
C MET A 979 13.47 -16.21 24.10
N ASP A 980 13.13 -16.75 22.93
CA ASP A 980 13.12 -16.00 21.67
C ASP A 980 11.80 -15.19 21.59
N ASP A 981 11.79 -13.99 22.18
CA ASP A 981 10.73 -13.00 21.94
C ASP A 981 11.37 -11.63 21.63
N ASP A 982 11.54 -11.37 20.33
CA ASP A 982 11.53 -10.06 19.67
C ASP A 982 12.60 -8.99 20.00
N ASN A 983 13.72 -9.31 20.65
CA ASN A 983 14.84 -8.35 20.74
C ASN A 983 16.18 -9.02 20.44
N ASP A 984 16.77 -8.70 19.28
CA ASP A 984 18.14 -9.07 18.84
C ASP A 984 19.28 -8.52 19.73
N ASP A 985 18.98 -8.02 20.94
CA ASP A 985 19.93 -7.48 21.90
C ASP A 985 19.71 -8.15 23.27
N ASP A 986 20.53 -9.15 23.61
CA ASP A 986 21.10 -9.41 24.96
C ASP A 986 21.28 -10.92 25.33
N ASP A 987 22.19 -11.61 24.62
CA ASP A 987 22.77 -12.90 25.04
C ASP A 987 23.32 -12.88 26.51
N ASP A 988 23.66 -11.69 27.03
CA ASP A 988 24.23 -11.50 28.35
C ASP A 988 23.17 -11.49 29.48
N ASP A 989 21.91 -11.13 29.20
CA ASP A 989 20.84 -11.14 30.20
C ASP A 989 20.36 -12.58 30.49
N MET A 990 20.52 -13.51 29.53
CA MET A 990 20.26 -14.94 29.71
C MET A 990 21.24 -15.62 30.68
N LYS A 991 22.56 -15.42 30.50
CA LYS A 991 23.60 -15.99 31.39
C LYS A 991 23.41 -15.55 32.85
N LYS A 992 22.98 -14.31 33.03
CA LYS A 992 22.68 -13.73 34.34
C LYS A 992 21.48 -14.39 35.02
N ARG A 993 20.37 -14.59 34.30
CA ARG A 993 19.20 -15.31 34.83
C ARG A 993 19.53 -16.74 35.25
N GLN A 994 20.40 -17.43 34.49
CA GLN A 994 20.85 -18.78 34.81
C GLN A 994 21.72 -18.82 36.10
N CYS A 995 22.66 -17.89 36.27
CA CYS A 995 23.48 -17.80 37.48
C CYS A 995 22.62 -17.56 38.72
N ASP A 996 21.65 -16.65 38.63
CA ASP A 996 20.70 -16.36 39.70
C ASP A 996 19.87 -17.59 40.08
N HIS A 997 19.39 -18.35 39.09
CA HIS A 997 18.67 -19.61 39.30
C HIS A 997 19.46 -20.65 40.09
N LEU A 998 20.75 -20.86 39.74
CA LEU A 998 21.60 -21.82 40.46
C LEU A 998 21.82 -21.40 41.92
N LEU A 999 21.98 -20.11 42.19
CA LEU A 999 22.12 -19.60 43.56
C LEU A 999 20.85 -19.83 44.38
N ASP A 1000 19.68 -19.60 43.79
CA ASP A 1000 18.39 -19.83 44.44
C ASP A 1000 18.12 -21.33 44.66
N LEU A 1001 18.43 -22.18 43.68
CA LEU A 1001 18.37 -23.63 43.82
C LEU A 1001 19.24 -24.11 44.98
N TYR A 1002 20.50 -23.68 45.06
CA TYR A 1002 21.40 -24.05 46.16
C TYR A 1002 20.82 -23.63 47.52
N SER A 1003 20.28 -22.41 47.61
CA SER A 1003 19.66 -21.90 48.84
C SER A 1003 18.49 -22.76 49.30
N LYS A 1004 17.58 -23.10 48.38
CA LYS A 1004 16.38 -23.90 48.67
C LYS A 1004 16.72 -25.36 48.98
N VAL A 1005 17.73 -25.93 48.33
CA VAL A 1005 18.22 -27.28 48.64
C VAL A 1005 18.79 -27.33 50.07
N LYS A 1006 19.66 -26.38 50.43
CA LYS A 1006 20.24 -26.29 51.79
C LYS A 1006 19.15 -26.10 52.87
N ASP A 1007 18.11 -25.34 52.55
CA ASP A 1007 16.92 -25.21 53.39
C ASP A 1007 16.09 -26.53 53.46
N CYS A 1008 15.95 -27.30 52.37
CA CYS A 1008 15.34 -28.65 52.40
C CYS A 1008 16.16 -29.59 53.30
N GLU A 1009 17.48 -29.67 53.11
CA GLU A 1009 18.35 -30.58 53.87
C GLU A 1009 18.32 -30.26 55.38
N THR A 1010 18.37 -28.97 55.75
CA THR A 1010 18.32 -28.57 57.16
C THR A 1010 16.95 -28.86 57.80
N LYS A 1011 15.85 -28.75 57.06
CA LYS A 1011 14.49 -29.04 57.54
C LYS A 1011 14.16 -30.53 57.59
N THR A 1012 14.65 -31.31 56.62
CA THR A 1012 14.25 -32.72 56.43
C THR A 1012 15.29 -33.72 56.92
N GLY A 1013 16.55 -33.31 57.07
CA GLY A 1013 17.67 -34.21 57.38
C GLY A 1013 18.11 -35.10 56.21
N LEU A 1014 17.52 -34.93 55.02
CA LEU A 1014 17.91 -35.66 53.81
C LEU A 1014 19.21 -35.07 53.25
N SER A 1015 20.12 -35.93 52.78
CA SER A 1015 21.31 -35.51 52.04
C SER A 1015 21.03 -35.60 50.54
N VAL A 1016 20.98 -34.44 49.88
CA VAL A 1016 20.58 -34.24 48.48
C VAL A 1016 21.64 -33.45 47.71
N LEU A 1017 22.32 -32.53 48.38
CA LEU A 1017 23.33 -31.65 47.78
C LEU A 1017 24.47 -32.40 47.08
N PRO A 1018 24.99 -33.54 47.59
CA PRO A 1018 26.03 -34.31 46.89
C PRO A 1018 25.61 -34.75 45.48
N SER A 1019 24.33 -35.07 45.30
CA SER A 1019 23.77 -35.53 44.00
C SER A 1019 23.59 -34.39 43.01
N LEU A 1020 23.46 -33.15 43.49
CA LEU A 1020 23.42 -31.94 42.65
C LEU A 1020 24.81 -31.34 42.38
N GLN A 1021 25.86 -31.89 42.99
CA GLN A 1021 27.21 -31.36 42.84
C GLN A 1021 27.67 -31.34 41.38
N SER A 1022 27.32 -32.36 40.59
CA SER A 1022 27.60 -32.43 39.15
C SER A 1022 26.99 -31.24 38.40
N VAL A 1023 25.73 -30.89 38.69
CA VAL A 1023 25.01 -29.75 38.08
C VAL A 1023 25.75 -28.44 38.38
N PHE A 1024 26.09 -28.20 39.65
CA PHE A 1024 26.84 -26.99 40.04
C PHE A 1024 28.26 -26.97 39.45
N GLN A 1025 28.91 -28.12 39.25
CA GLN A 1025 30.24 -28.21 38.64
C GLN A 1025 30.21 -28.00 37.12
N SER A 1026 29.11 -28.33 36.46
CA SER A 1026 28.88 -28.08 35.03
C SER A 1026 28.50 -26.63 34.68
N ALA A 1027 28.49 -25.72 35.67
CA ALA A 1027 28.15 -24.29 35.59
C ALA A 1027 28.97 -23.47 34.57
N PRO A 1028 28.52 -22.25 34.18
CA PRO A 1028 29.08 -21.51 33.06
C PRO A 1028 30.51 -21.04 33.35
N ALA A 1029 31.25 -20.68 32.30
CA ALA A 1029 32.62 -20.18 32.43
C ALA A 1029 32.69 -18.84 33.20
N VAL A 1030 31.63 -18.03 33.13
CA VAL A 1030 31.49 -16.72 33.77
C VAL A 1030 30.25 -16.73 34.67
N TRP A 1031 30.41 -16.32 35.93
CA TRP A 1031 29.33 -16.16 36.91
C TRP A 1031 28.91 -14.69 37.00
N SER A 1032 27.72 -14.36 36.53
CA SER A 1032 27.18 -13.00 36.64
C SER A 1032 26.35 -12.85 37.92
N ILE A 1033 26.60 -11.79 38.70
CA ILE A 1033 25.92 -11.55 39.99
C ILE A 1033 25.51 -10.08 40.18
N ASN A 1034 24.28 -9.89 40.68
CA ASN A 1034 23.81 -8.63 41.23
C ASN A 1034 24.17 -8.51 42.73
N LEU A 1035 25.22 -7.78 43.08
CA LEU A 1035 25.62 -7.57 44.48
C LEU A 1035 24.68 -6.65 45.25
N SER A 1036 23.86 -5.85 44.57
CA SER A 1036 22.90 -4.94 45.20
C SER A 1036 21.78 -5.73 45.90
N GLU A 1037 21.29 -6.79 45.26
CA GLU A 1037 20.20 -7.65 45.72
C GLU A 1037 20.69 -8.88 46.48
N ARG A 1038 21.63 -9.66 45.91
CA ARG A 1038 21.99 -10.99 46.40
C ARG A 1038 22.89 -10.98 47.66
N THR A 1039 22.89 -12.11 48.36
CA THR A 1039 23.79 -12.39 49.50
C THR A 1039 25.06 -13.11 49.02
N THR A 1040 26.20 -12.47 49.21
CA THR A 1040 27.55 -12.96 48.86
C THR A 1040 27.94 -14.27 49.55
N SER A 1041 27.29 -14.62 50.67
CA SER A 1041 27.49 -15.89 51.37
C SER A 1041 27.06 -17.10 50.55
N ILE A 1042 25.99 -17.00 49.77
CA ILE A 1042 25.51 -18.09 48.90
C ILE A 1042 26.49 -18.28 47.75
N LEU A 1043 26.90 -17.17 47.10
CA LEU A 1043 27.90 -17.20 46.04
C LEU A 1043 29.20 -17.88 46.51
N LEU A 1044 29.70 -17.55 47.71
CA LEU A 1044 30.90 -18.17 48.27
C LEU A 1044 30.76 -19.69 48.38
N GLU A 1045 29.62 -20.19 48.84
CA GLU A 1045 29.39 -21.62 48.99
C GLU A 1045 29.29 -22.32 47.64
N VAL A 1046 28.66 -21.70 46.64
CA VAL A 1046 28.58 -22.24 45.27
C VAL A 1046 29.95 -22.22 44.57
N LEU A 1047 30.76 -21.17 44.78
CA LEU A 1047 32.13 -21.07 44.24
C LEU A 1047 33.06 -22.14 44.83
N LYS A 1048 32.87 -22.55 46.09
CA LYS A 1048 33.63 -23.66 46.71
C LYS A 1048 33.34 -25.02 46.05
N LEU A 1049 32.18 -25.19 45.43
CA LEU A 1049 31.81 -26.43 44.74
C LEU A 1049 32.49 -26.57 43.37
N GLN A 1050 33.02 -25.46 42.82
CA GLN A 1050 33.61 -25.42 41.49
C GLN A 1050 34.95 -26.17 41.47
N PRO A 1051 35.24 -26.92 40.39
CA PRO A 1051 36.51 -27.64 40.26
C PRO A 1051 37.70 -26.68 40.04
N GLU A 1052 37.44 -25.51 39.47
CA GLU A 1052 38.43 -24.48 39.12
C GLU A 1052 37.91 -23.09 39.48
N LYS A 1053 38.82 -22.11 39.58
CA LYS A 1053 38.44 -20.70 39.80
C LYS A 1053 37.69 -20.16 38.59
N LYS A 1054 36.53 -19.53 38.81
CA LYS A 1054 35.67 -19.02 37.73
C LYS A 1054 35.77 -17.50 37.61
N GLN A 1055 35.50 -16.98 36.41
CA GLN A 1055 35.35 -15.54 36.22
C GLN A 1055 34.04 -15.09 36.88
N VAL A 1056 34.05 -13.92 37.52
CA VAL A 1056 32.86 -13.31 38.11
C VAL A 1056 32.62 -11.95 37.46
N GLU A 1057 31.39 -11.73 37.01
CA GLU A 1057 30.91 -10.49 36.44
C GLU A 1057 29.90 -9.83 37.37
N LEU A 1058 30.06 -8.53 37.62
CA LEU A 1058 29.16 -7.76 38.47
C LEU A 1058 28.21 -6.93 37.60
N THR A 1059 26.90 -7.21 37.69
CA THR A 1059 25.88 -6.51 36.89
C THR A 1059 25.35 -5.25 37.60
N GLN A 1060 25.36 -5.26 38.94
CA GLN A 1060 25.00 -4.11 39.77
C GLN A 1060 25.81 -4.05 41.05
N TYR A 1061 26.09 -2.82 41.49
CA TYR A 1061 26.99 -2.56 42.59
C TYR A 1061 26.24 -2.27 43.89
N THR A 1062 26.92 -2.51 45.01
CA THR A 1062 26.44 -2.10 46.33
C THR A 1062 27.47 -1.20 47.02
N HIS A 1063 27.01 -0.16 47.69
CA HIS A 1063 27.87 0.69 48.53
C HIS A 1063 27.80 0.31 50.02
N LYS A 1064 27.06 -0.75 50.38
CA LYS A 1064 27.00 -1.25 51.76
C LYS A 1064 28.34 -1.89 52.13
N LYS A 1065 29.08 -1.26 53.06
CA LYS A 1065 30.40 -1.76 53.53
C LYS A 1065 30.38 -3.23 53.95
N SER A 1066 29.30 -3.71 54.58
CA SER A 1066 29.15 -5.11 54.99
C SER A 1066 29.12 -6.08 53.80
N LYS A 1067 28.39 -5.75 52.73
CA LYS A 1067 28.35 -6.57 51.50
C LYS A 1067 29.70 -6.57 50.78
N ILE A 1068 30.36 -5.42 50.67
CA ILE A 1068 31.71 -5.31 50.08
C ILE A 1068 32.71 -6.20 50.86
N ARG A 1069 32.70 -6.14 52.19
CA ARG A 1069 33.57 -6.98 53.03
C ARG A 1069 33.29 -8.48 52.88
N SER A 1070 32.02 -8.87 52.72
CA SER A 1070 31.66 -10.26 52.47
C SER A 1070 32.08 -10.72 51.06
N PHE A 1071 31.98 -9.86 50.04
CA PHE A 1071 32.47 -10.17 48.68
C PHE A 1071 33.99 -10.43 48.66
N LEU A 1072 34.78 -9.72 49.45
CA LEU A 1072 36.23 -9.97 49.57
C LEU A 1072 36.58 -11.41 50.00
N GLN A 1073 35.65 -12.14 50.63
CA GLN A 1073 35.85 -13.56 50.98
C GLN A 1073 35.76 -14.50 49.76
N CYS A 1074 35.16 -14.04 48.65
CA CYS A 1074 35.03 -14.82 47.42
C CYS A 1074 36.31 -14.79 46.57
N LEU A 1075 37.18 -13.77 46.73
CA LEU A 1075 38.38 -13.56 45.91
C LEU A 1075 39.28 -14.79 45.73
N PRO A 1076 39.52 -15.65 46.75
CA PRO A 1076 40.36 -16.84 46.55
C PRO A 1076 39.83 -17.82 45.49
N TYR A 1077 38.53 -17.80 45.22
CA TYR A 1077 37.82 -18.70 44.30
C TYR A 1077 37.52 -18.06 42.93
N ILE A 1078 37.88 -16.79 42.74
CA ILE A 1078 37.64 -16.03 41.51
C ILE A 1078 38.92 -16.02 40.69
N SER A 1079 38.82 -16.29 39.38
CA SER A 1079 39.96 -16.19 38.45
C SER A 1079 40.10 -14.77 37.89
N GLN A 1080 38.97 -14.15 37.55
CA GLN A 1080 38.91 -12.81 36.95
C GLN A 1080 37.66 -12.08 37.41
N LEU A 1081 37.76 -10.76 37.59
CA LEU A 1081 36.66 -9.89 38.00
C LEU A 1081 36.34 -8.89 36.89
N SER A 1082 35.08 -8.88 36.48
CA SER A 1082 34.57 -8.06 35.37
C SER A 1082 33.23 -7.43 35.73
N VAL A 1083 32.73 -6.57 34.86
CA VAL A 1083 31.54 -5.74 35.05
C VAL A 1083 30.79 -5.60 33.73
N ASP A 1084 29.47 -5.70 33.84
CA ASP A 1084 28.52 -5.55 32.72
C ASP A 1084 28.44 -4.09 32.23
N SER A 1085 28.27 -3.90 30.92
CA SER A 1085 28.25 -2.65 30.12
C SER A 1085 28.12 -1.33 30.92
N LEU A 1086 29.17 -0.48 30.89
CA LEU A 1086 29.28 0.70 31.76
C LEU A 1086 28.59 1.98 31.24
N GLY A 1087 27.84 1.94 30.14
CA GLY A 1087 27.34 3.13 29.43
C GLY A 1087 26.90 4.29 30.35
N PRO A 1088 25.69 4.26 30.94
CA PRO A 1088 25.22 5.31 31.86
C PRO A 1088 25.69 5.16 33.31
N ARG A 1089 26.35 4.05 33.70
CA ARG A 1089 26.67 3.71 35.10
C ARG A 1089 28.16 3.74 35.45
N LEU A 1090 29.02 4.22 34.55
CA LEU A 1090 30.48 4.31 34.72
C LEU A 1090 30.90 4.89 36.08
N HIS A 1091 30.25 5.97 36.53
CA HIS A 1091 30.55 6.62 37.81
C HIS A 1091 30.26 5.73 39.03
N GLU A 1092 29.20 4.92 38.98
CA GLU A 1092 28.84 4.00 40.07
C GLU A 1092 29.83 2.85 40.19
N ALA A 1093 30.27 2.31 39.05
CA ALA A 1093 31.28 1.25 38.99
C ALA A 1093 32.63 1.75 39.53
N VAL A 1094 33.09 2.92 39.08
CA VAL A 1094 34.34 3.53 39.59
C VAL A 1094 34.24 3.71 41.10
N ARG A 1095 33.13 4.24 41.61
CA ARG A 1095 32.91 4.41 43.04
C ARG A 1095 32.92 3.07 43.79
N PHE A 1096 32.32 2.03 43.23
CA PHE A 1096 32.33 0.69 43.81
C PHE A 1096 33.75 0.14 43.91
N PHE A 1097 34.55 0.18 42.84
CA PHE A 1097 35.92 -0.32 42.86
C PHE A 1097 36.82 0.47 43.80
N VAL A 1098 36.71 1.80 43.86
CA VAL A 1098 37.43 2.61 44.85
C VAL A 1098 37.09 2.12 46.27
N ASN A 1099 35.82 1.89 46.58
CA ASN A 1099 35.41 1.37 47.88
C ASN A 1099 35.90 -0.07 48.12
N LEU A 1100 35.91 -0.93 47.09
CA LEU A 1100 36.38 -2.32 47.17
C LEU A 1100 37.88 -2.37 47.47
N PHE A 1101 38.69 -1.58 46.76
CA PHE A 1101 40.13 -1.47 46.99
C PHE A 1101 40.46 -0.80 48.33
N CYS A 1102 39.79 0.31 48.70
CA CYS A 1102 40.00 0.93 50.01
C CYS A 1102 39.56 -0.04 51.15
N ALA A 1103 38.50 -0.86 50.97
CA ALA A 1103 38.10 -1.90 51.93
C ALA A 1103 39.06 -3.11 51.99
N ALA A 1104 39.68 -3.49 50.87
CA ALA A 1104 40.72 -4.51 50.82
C ALA A 1104 41.97 -4.05 51.59
N ALA A 1105 42.39 -2.79 51.42
CA ALA A 1105 43.50 -2.18 52.15
C ALA A 1105 43.22 -2.10 53.67
N GLU A 1106 42.02 -1.67 54.06
CA GLU A 1106 41.58 -1.67 55.47
C GLU A 1106 41.67 -3.08 56.08
N ARG A 1107 41.20 -4.10 55.36
CA ARG A 1107 41.19 -5.48 55.86
C ARG A 1107 42.61 -6.07 55.90
N GLU A 1108 43.44 -5.81 54.90
CA GLU A 1108 44.85 -6.23 54.88
C GLU A 1108 45.64 -5.63 56.04
N GLN A 1109 45.43 -4.34 56.38
CA GLN A 1109 46.01 -3.75 57.58
C GLN A 1109 45.53 -4.40 58.89
N GLN A 1110 44.29 -4.89 58.92
CA GLN A 1110 43.69 -5.51 60.12
C GLN A 1110 44.09 -6.99 60.30
N THR A 1111 44.11 -7.77 59.21
CA THR A 1111 44.30 -9.23 59.26
C THR A 1111 45.72 -9.67 58.88
N GLY A 1112 46.49 -8.82 58.20
CA GLY A 1112 47.79 -9.18 57.61
C GLY A 1112 47.67 -10.06 56.36
N GLU A 1113 46.45 -10.37 55.91
CA GLU A 1113 46.22 -11.12 54.66
C GLU A 1113 46.52 -10.22 53.46
N LYS A 1114 47.22 -10.74 52.45
CA LYS A 1114 47.55 -10.01 51.22
C LYS A 1114 46.36 -9.84 50.26
N ILE A 1115 45.31 -9.17 50.71
CA ILE A 1115 44.02 -9.07 50.01
C ILE A 1115 44.13 -8.13 48.81
N LEU A 1116 44.91 -7.06 48.88
CA LEU A 1116 45.17 -6.19 47.74
C LEU A 1116 45.92 -6.92 46.63
N GLU A 1117 46.85 -7.82 46.97
CA GLU A 1117 47.55 -8.68 46.00
C GLU A 1117 46.56 -9.64 45.32
N LEU A 1118 45.65 -10.25 46.10
CA LEU A 1118 44.58 -11.11 45.57
C LEU A 1118 43.56 -10.35 44.72
N LEU A 1119 43.15 -9.15 45.12
CA LEU A 1119 42.21 -8.33 44.36
C LEU A 1119 42.83 -7.81 43.06
N SER A 1120 44.13 -7.54 43.06
CA SER A 1120 44.84 -7.09 41.86
C SER A 1120 45.05 -8.25 40.87
N SER A 1121 45.26 -9.47 41.36
CA SER A 1121 45.45 -10.63 40.48
C SER A 1121 44.19 -11.03 39.70
N VAL A 1122 42.99 -10.70 40.19
CA VAL A 1122 41.72 -10.93 39.47
C VAL A 1122 41.35 -9.78 38.51
N CYS A 1123 42.03 -8.63 38.58
CA CYS A 1123 41.75 -7.46 37.74
C CYS A 1123 42.80 -7.36 36.62
N THR A 1124 42.59 -8.02 35.48
CA THR A 1124 43.50 -7.91 34.33
C THR A 1124 42.89 -7.03 33.23
N TYR A 1125 43.67 -6.22 32.52
CA TYR A 1125 43.12 -5.33 31.49
C TYR A 1125 42.25 -6.03 30.43
N GLN A 1126 42.57 -7.27 30.06
CA GLN A 1126 41.81 -8.04 29.08
C GLN A 1126 40.37 -8.31 29.52
N THR A 1127 40.11 -8.35 30.83
CA THR A 1127 38.80 -8.68 31.40
C THR A 1127 38.30 -7.65 32.42
N PHE A 1128 39.03 -6.56 32.62
CA PHE A 1128 38.71 -5.49 33.58
C PHE A 1128 38.73 -4.10 32.91
N PRO A 1129 37.65 -3.32 33.06
CA PRO A 1129 36.40 -3.66 33.73
C PRO A 1129 35.51 -4.61 32.90
N TYR A 1130 35.75 -4.81 31.59
CA TYR A 1130 34.84 -5.59 30.72
C TYR A 1130 35.35 -6.99 30.42
N GLY A 1131 34.45 -7.98 30.43
CA GLY A 1131 34.78 -9.39 30.17
C GLY A 1131 34.87 -9.81 28.70
N ASN A 1132 34.62 -8.94 27.71
CA ASN A 1132 34.50 -9.33 26.30
C ASN A 1132 35.59 -8.72 25.39
N ILE A 1133 36.17 -9.54 24.51
CA ILE A 1133 37.35 -9.24 23.68
C ILE A 1133 37.00 -8.34 22.46
N ASN A 1134 35.71 -8.20 22.12
CA ASN A 1134 35.24 -7.44 20.96
C ASN A 1134 34.42 -6.19 21.33
N LEU A 1135 35.00 -5.29 22.14
CA LEU A 1135 34.37 -4.00 22.44
C LEU A 1135 34.19 -3.15 21.16
N SER A 1136 32.99 -2.59 20.97
CA SER A 1136 32.77 -1.51 19.99
C SER A 1136 33.67 -0.32 20.30
N ASP A 1137 33.86 0.60 19.33
CA ASP A 1137 34.68 1.79 19.58
C ASP A 1137 34.11 2.65 20.73
N TYR A 1138 32.80 2.60 20.96
CA TYR A 1138 32.16 3.16 22.15
C TYR A 1138 32.58 2.43 23.44
N GLY A 1139 32.58 1.09 23.44
CA GLY A 1139 33.05 0.29 24.58
C GLY A 1139 34.52 0.55 24.94
N LYS A 1140 35.40 0.65 23.92
CA LYS A 1140 36.83 0.99 24.11
C LYS A 1140 37.02 2.40 24.70
N LYS A 1141 36.18 3.36 24.29
CA LYS A 1141 36.13 4.70 24.89
C LYS A 1141 35.74 4.62 26.37
N CYS A 1142 34.64 3.94 26.69
CA CYS A 1142 34.19 3.78 28.07
C CYS A 1142 35.24 3.07 28.94
N GLN A 1143 36.01 2.13 28.39
CA GLN A 1143 37.12 1.48 29.11
C GLN A 1143 38.23 2.47 29.50
N SER A 1144 38.65 3.30 28.53
CA SER A 1144 39.65 4.35 28.75
C SER A 1144 39.17 5.36 29.80
N ASP A 1145 37.92 5.78 29.69
CA ASP A 1145 37.27 6.69 30.64
C ASP A 1145 37.19 6.11 32.06
N PHE A 1146 36.82 4.83 32.21
CA PHE A 1146 36.76 4.14 33.50
C PHE A 1146 38.12 4.11 34.20
N LEU A 1147 39.20 3.74 33.49
CA LEU A 1147 40.54 3.66 34.07
C LEU A 1147 41.06 5.02 34.53
N LEU A 1148 40.82 6.08 33.75
CA LEU A 1148 41.21 7.44 34.13
C LEU A 1148 40.45 7.93 35.37
N ASP A 1149 39.14 7.69 35.43
CA ASP A 1149 38.32 8.05 36.59
C ASP A 1149 38.70 7.23 37.83
N LEU A 1150 38.98 5.94 37.67
CA LEU A 1150 39.49 5.08 38.75
C LEU A 1150 40.81 5.62 39.32
N TYR A 1151 41.79 5.93 38.47
CA TYR A 1151 43.07 6.48 38.91
C TYR A 1151 42.88 7.80 39.70
N SER A 1152 42.08 8.72 39.17
CA SER A 1152 41.81 10.00 39.82
C SER A 1152 41.17 9.82 41.19
N LYS A 1153 40.15 8.96 41.29
CA LYS A 1153 39.39 8.75 42.53
C LYS A 1153 40.18 7.96 43.57
N VAL A 1154 41.04 7.03 43.16
CA VAL A 1154 41.94 6.32 44.08
C VAL A 1154 42.98 7.29 44.63
N LYS A 1155 43.61 8.12 43.79
CA LYS A 1155 44.57 9.15 44.23
C LYS A 1155 43.94 10.12 45.24
N ASP A 1156 42.68 10.49 45.03
CA ASP A 1156 41.88 11.26 46.00
C ASP A 1156 41.57 10.45 47.28
N CYS A 1157 41.28 9.13 47.20
CA CYS A 1157 41.06 8.24 48.38
C CYS A 1157 42.35 8.19 49.22
N GLU A 1158 43.50 7.92 48.61
CA GLU A 1158 44.79 7.81 49.30
C GLU A 1158 45.17 9.12 50.01
N ALA A 1159 45.03 10.26 49.32
CA ALA A 1159 45.32 11.57 49.90
C ALA A 1159 44.44 11.89 51.13
N LYS A 1160 43.20 11.40 51.15
CA LYS A 1160 42.24 11.63 52.26
C LYS A 1160 42.37 10.62 53.40
N THR A 1161 42.71 9.37 53.10
CA THR A 1161 42.64 8.25 54.05
C THR A 1161 44.00 7.79 54.53
N GLY A 1162 45.08 8.11 53.83
CA GLY A 1162 46.43 7.59 54.10
C GLY A 1162 46.63 6.12 53.73
N LEU A 1163 45.62 5.47 53.11
CA LEU A 1163 45.74 4.09 52.61
C LEU A 1163 46.64 4.07 51.38
N SER A 1164 47.45 3.00 51.24
CA SER A 1164 48.26 2.74 50.05
C SER A 1164 47.57 1.68 49.20
N VAL A 1165 47.04 2.09 48.05
CA VAL A 1165 46.18 1.32 47.14
C VAL A 1165 46.69 1.36 45.69
N LEU A 1166 47.21 2.50 45.23
CA LEU A 1166 47.76 2.71 43.88
C LEU A 1166 48.84 1.69 43.50
N PRO A 1167 49.77 1.27 44.40
CA PRO A 1167 50.78 0.27 44.03
C PRO A 1167 50.17 -1.06 43.55
N SER A 1168 49.06 -1.48 44.15
CA SER A 1168 48.37 -2.73 43.80
C SER A 1168 47.68 -2.61 42.43
N LEU A 1169 47.11 -1.44 42.12
CA LEU A 1169 46.52 -1.14 40.81
C LEU A 1169 47.53 -0.89 39.69
N GLN A 1170 48.82 -0.75 40.01
CA GLN A 1170 49.85 -0.47 39.01
C GLN A 1170 49.88 -1.52 37.89
N SER A 1171 49.66 -2.80 38.24
CA SER A 1171 49.58 -3.91 37.27
C SER A 1171 48.41 -3.76 36.29
N VAL A 1172 47.26 -3.25 36.75
CA VAL A 1172 46.07 -2.97 35.93
C VAL A 1172 46.36 -1.85 34.93
N PHE A 1173 47.01 -0.78 35.38
CA PHE A 1173 47.40 0.32 34.50
C PHE A 1173 48.52 -0.07 33.54
N GLN A 1174 49.46 -0.92 33.93
CA GLN A 1174 50.54 -1.38 33.05
C GLN A 1174 50.07 -2.34 31.95
N SER A 1175 48.98 -3.08 32.19
CA SER A 1175 48.37 -3.98 31.22
C SER A 1175 47.41 -3.29 30.23
N ALA A 1176 47.30 -1.95 30.28
CA ALA A 1176 46.34 -1.11 29.55
C ALA A 1176 46.48 -1.13 27.99
N PRO A 1177 45.49 -0.60 27.24
CA PRO A 1177 45.32 -0.90 25.82
C PRO A 1177 46.49 -0.46 24.95
N ALA A 1178 46.60 -1.06 23.77
CA ALA A 1178 47.47 -0.55 22.71
C ALA A 1178 47.09 0.90 22.28
N VAL A 1179 45.80 1.24 22.36
CA VAL A 1179 45.20 2.53 21.96
C VAL A 1179 44.36 3.13 23.09
N TRP A 1180 44.65 4.35 23.51
CA TRP A 1180 43.83 5.13 24.44
C TRP A 1180 42.84 6.03 23.70
N PHE A 1181 41.56 5.94 24.02
CA PHE A 1181 40.53 6.80 23.43
C PHE A 1181 40.23 7.97 24.38
N ILE A 1182 40.34 9.20 23.89
CA ILE A 1182 40.22 10.39 24.74
C ILE A 1182 39.26 11.41 24.12
N ASN A 1183 38.36 11.93 24.95
CA ASN A 1183 37.57 13.13 24.62
C ASN A 1183 38.23 14.38 25.24
N LEU A 1184 38.92 15.19 24.42
CA LEU A 1184 39.57 16.42 24.90
C LEU A 1184 38.56 17.53 25.26
N SER A 1185 37.33 17.47 24.76
CA SER A 1185 36.29 18.45 25.10
C SER A 1185 35.88 18.31 26.58
N GLU A 1186 35.82 17.09 27.09
CA GLU A 1186 35.36 16.76 28.45
C GLU A 1186 36.52 16.60 29.45
N ARG A 1187 37.56 15.83 29.11
CA ARG A 1187 38.56 15.37 30.10
C ARG A 1187 39.67 16.38 30.41
N THR A 1188 40.31 16.20 31.58
CA THR A 1188 41.55 16.87 32.01
C THR A 1188 42.76 16.02 31.64
N THR A 1189 43.63 16.58 30.81
CA THR A 1189 44.82 15.91 30.25
C THR A 1189 45.93 15.65 31.27
N SER A 1190 45.86 16.25 32.46
CA SER A 1190 46.79 15.99 33.56
C SER A 1190 46.68 14.57 34.12
N ILE A 1191 45.47 14.00 34.18
CA ILE A 1191 45.24 12.63 34.66
C ILE A 1191 45.79 11.64 33.63
N LEU A 1192 45.52 11.89 32.34
CA LEU A 1192 46.07 11.08 31.25
C LEU A 1192 47.60 11.04 31.28
N LEU A 1193 48.26 12.18 31.50
CA LEU A 1193 49.72 12.23 31.60
C LEU A 1193 50.26 11.33 32.72
N GLU A 1194 49.62 11.36 33.90
CA GLU A 1194 50.04 10.53 35.03
C GLU A 1194 49.84 9.04 34.76
N VAL A 1195 48.73 8.65 34.11
CA VAL A 1195 48.47 7.26 33.71
C VAL A 1195 49.41 6.80 32.60
N LEU A 1196 49.77 7.68 31.65
CA LEU A 1196 50.74 7.39 30.59
C LEU A 1196 52.17 7.18 31.12
N LYS A 1197 52.56 7.87 32.20
CA LYS A 1197 53.86 7.64 32.87
C LYS A 1197 53.97 6.26 33.50
N LEU A 1198 52.85 5.63 33.85
CA LEU A 1198 52.82 4.28 34.41
C LEU A 1198 53.01 3.18 33.34
N GLN A 1199 52.90 3.54 32.06
CA GLN A 1199 53.00 2.59 30.95
C GLN A 1199 54.46 2.18 30.70
N PRO A 1200 54.72 0.88 30.42
CA PRO A 1200 56.08 0.41 30.10
C PRO A 1200 56.59 0.93 28.75
N GLU A 1201 55.69 1.26 27.82
CA GLU A 1201 55.99 1.68 26.46
C GLU A 1201 55.07 2.83 26.02
N LYS A 1202 55.47 3.56 24.96
CA LYS A 1202 54.63 4.61 24.37
C LYS A 1202 53.38 4.00 23.73
N LYS A 1203 52.20 4.54 24.03
CA LYS A 1203 50.90 4.01 23.56
C LYS A 1203 50.29 4.88 22.46
N GLN A 1204 49.46 4.30 21.60
CA GLN A 1204 48.69 5.08 20.63
C GLN A 1204 47.56 5.81 21.35
N VAL A 1205 47.19 7.01 20.88
CA VAL A 1205 46.07 7.80 21.42
C VAL A 1205 45.16 8.20 20.26
N GLU A 1206 43.86 8.03 20.43
CA GLU A 1206 42.83 8.43 19.47
C GLU A 1206 41.90 9.48 20.08
N LEU A 1207 41.73 10.60 19.37
CA LEU A 1207 40.94 11.73 19.82
C LEU A 1207 39.50 11.64 19.29
N THR A 1208 38.59 11.16 20.13
CA THR A 1208 37.17 11.00 19.76
C THR A 1208 36.44 12.34 19.55
N GLN A 1209 36.87 13.40 20.24
CA GLN A 1209 36.40 14.78 20.07
C GLN A 1209 37.51 15.76 20.46
N TYR A 1210 37.61 16.88 19.75
CA TYR A 1210 38.60 17.93 19.99
C TYR A 1210 38.00 19.17 20.66
N THR A 1211 38.87 20.00 21.23
CA THR A 1211 38.50 21.26 21.88
C THR A 1211 39.28 22.43 21.29
N HIS A 1212 38.63 23.58 21.12
CA HIS A 1212 39.30 24.82 20.71
C HIS A 1212 39.96 25.57 21.89
N LYS A 1213 39.84 25.08 23.13
CA LYS A 1213 40.45 25.72 24.32
C LYS A 1213 41.98 25.55 24.31
N LYS A 1214 42.72 26.63 24.05
CA LYS A 1214 44.20 26.67 24.05
C LYS A 1214 44.85 26.07 25.30
N SER A 1215 44.24 26.22 26.47
CA SER A 1215 44.75 25.66 27.73
C SER A 1215 44.72 24.13 27.75
N LYS A 1216 43.64 23.52 27.26
CA LYS A 1216 43.52 22.06 27.15
C LYS A 1216 44.48 21.48 26.10
N ILE A 1217 44.62 22.16 24.95
CA ILE A 1217 45.60 21.76 23.92
C ILE A 1217 47.02 21.81 24.48
N ARG A 1218 47.41 22.89 25.17
CA ARG A 1218 48.75 22.99 25.79
C ARG A 1218 49.01 21.88 26.81
N SER A 1219 48.02 21.52 27.61
CA SER A 1219 48.17 20.43 28.57
C SER A 1219 48.20 19.06 27.89
N PHE A 1220 47.48 18.84 26.78
CA PHE A 1220 47.61 17.62 25.97
C PHE A 1220 49.00 17.47 25.35
N LEU A 1221 49.62 18.57 24.89
CA LEU A 1221 50.97 18.54 24.30
C LEU A 1221 52.04 17.96 25.26
N GLN A 1222 51.81 18.03 26.58
CA GLN A 1222 52.70 17.42 27.58
C GLN A 1222 52.66 15.88 27.55
N CYS A 1223 51.61 15.28 26.98
CA CYS A 1223 51.48 13.82 26.83
C CYS A 1223 52.29 13.28 25.64
N LEU A 1224 52.64 14.11 24.64
CA LEU A 1224 53.31 13.68 23.40
C LEU A 1224 54.57 12.82 23.59
N PRO A 1225 55.46 13.05 24.59
CA PRO A 1225 56.61 12.19 24.80
C PRO A 1225 56.26 10.72 25.07
N TYR A 1226 55.05 10.46 25.57
CA TYR A 1226 54.53 9.15 25.96
C TYR A 1226 53.58 8.53 24.91
N ILE A 1227 53.34 9.22 23.80
CA ILE A 1227 52.42 8.78 22.73
C ILE A 1227 53.24 8.26 21.54
N SER A 1228 52.90 7.08 21.03
CA SER A 1228 53.56 6.47 19.87
C SER A 1228 52.92 6.89 18.54
N GLN A 1229 51.59 7.01 18.50
CA GLN A 1229 50.80 7.44 17.35
C GLN A 1229 49.58 8.24 17.84
N LEU A 1230 49.20 9.31 17.13
CA LEU A 1230 48.01 10.11 17.41
C LEU A 1230 47.05 10.01 16.22
N ARG A 1231 45.83 9.51 16.44
CA ARG A 1231 44.74 9.46 15.45
C ARG A 1231 43.66 10.49 15.75
#